data_AF-A0A7C5IHH5-F1
#
_entry.id   AF-A0A7C5IHH5-F1
#
_cell.length_a   1.000
_cell.length_b   1.000
_cell.length_c   1.000
_cell.angle_alpha   90.00
_cell.angle_beta   90.00
_cell.angle_gamma   90.00
#
_symmetry.space_group_name_H-M   'P 1'
#
loop_
_entity.id
_entity.type
_entity.pdbx_description
1 polymer ?
#
loop_
_entity_poly.entity_id
_entity_poly.type
_entity_poly.pdbx_seq_one_letter_code
_entity_poly.pdbx_strand_id
1 'polypeptide(L)'
;MKNLKLKIELLTLVAVILFFMPGFLLFGQGKPQELSPWSIDDIINQERAQDFQISPDGTRVVWVKSLTDKEKDGRISHLYLTYLKEKTETIQLTRGKSSESRPRWSPAGNRIAFLSSRKEGNEGESKPEEAGQQLWILDLKGGEPWKVTSLEFGVNSFDWVDEDHFLVLAREPRTWLEINDKEKKDDSVVYEDQEHMIPHRLFLYCLKEKKWHRLTENKDQITNFYLSPDKKMVITRNNQSLSYEVDKKVKPKFFLVRLADRTSEEIFKEPFFKPTDINWDHNSQGFYFAVLRTSDPVNETAGAEFLYYYDLKTGQHHEIDLKWDWGLMGLGFIVRQDGFIASLANGAVPKWRRYFRKDNGYEFAELEGQHYPHLFNLTSRENSQQIIYSYSTASGPEQWFWAALENQKIVNEKPLLELNPHLKNKKMARTEVIKWKGALNEEIEGILYYPFDYQPGKKYPLFLNIHGGPTGIDMDSFEASYAYYPHLLAQKGCFVLMPNYHGSVGYGQKFVESIKDHYYDYPIEDMLKGIDYLVSKGLVNPDQLGTMGWSNGGILSIGLSVWTDKFKVAGIGAADVDWFSDYGTCAFGVSFDNYYFLGAPWERPDYYLQNSPLLHLKDMKVPTIIFHGTEDTNVPFSQGLEHYRALKQIGQTPVRFIVFPGEPHGLRKLSHQRRKIEEELAWFDKHFFHAFTPANEALKDGSPLDLALKAQSFARSGHNFGKMVKGKLIPETVKWEGLEVGRFEVTRAQWKDYDQNYKFESGTENYPVSGISSEQARKYVQWLSQLTGENYRLPDSEETRKLLALTKGPENTIEYWAGYKINHDDYKLL
;
A
#
# COMPACT_ATOMS: atom_id res chain seq x y z
N MET A 1 19.85 8.55 95.10
CA MET A 1 21.01 7.70 94.75
C MET A 1 20.79 7.10 93.37
N LYS A 2 21.78 7.25 92.47
CA LYS A 2 21.95 6.50 91.20
C LYS A 2 20.87 6.78 90.15
N ASN A 3 21.08 7.62 89.13
CA ASN A 3 22.17 7.59 88.15
C ASN A 3 22.31 6.21 87.48
N LEU A 4 21.99 6.18 86.18
CA LEU A 4 22.77 5.49 85.16
C LEU A 4 22.90 3.95 85.29
N LYS A 5 22.02 3.21 84.59
CA LYS A 5 22.33 1.94 83.91
C LYS A 5 21.04 1.29 83.39
N LEU A 6 20.82 1.31 82.07
CA LEU A 6 20.65 0.10 81.27
C LEU A 6 20.63 0.48 79.79
N LYS A 7 21.85 0.60 79.24
CA LYS A 7 22.12 0.35 77.83
C LYS A 7 22.07 -1.16 77.63
N ILE A 8 21.51 -1.58 76.50
CA ILE A 8 21.63 -2.91 75.86
C ILE A 8 20.64 -3.95 76.40
N GLU A 9 19.58 -4.15 75.61
CA GLU A 9 18.73 -5.35 75.40
C GLU A 9 17.24 -4.99 75.32
N LEU A 10 16.85 -4.32 74.23
CA LEU A 10 15.47 -4.35 73.75
C LEU A 10 15.47 -4.24 72.21
N LEU A 11 16.25 -5.11 71.58
CA LEU A 11 16.54 -5.06 70.14
C LEU A 11 16.30 -6.43 69.49
N THR A 12 15.23 -7.13 69.87
CA THR A 12 14.69 -8.30 69.15
C THR A 12 13.40 -8.78 69.81
N LEU A 13 12.27 -8.05 69.68
CA LEU A 13 10.92 -8.67 69.68
C LEU A 13 9.74 -7.71 69.40
N VAL A 14 9.81 -6.84 68.38
CA VAL A 14 8.58 -6.36 67.70
C VAL A 14 8.89 -6.22 66.21
N ALA A 15 9.32 -7.33 65.62
CA ALA A 15 9.13 -7.54 64.19
C ALA A 15 7.72 -8.11 64.03
N VAL A 16 6.95 -7.57 63.07
CA VAL A 16 5.54 -7.85 62.75
C VAL A 16 4.61 -6.70 63.21
N ILE A 17 4.26 -5.89 62.21
CA ILE A 17 3.09 -5.00 62.08
C ILE A 17 3.31 -3.51 62.44
N LEU A 18 3.08 -2.68 61.40
CA LEU A 18 2.83 -1.23 61.37
C LEU A 18 4.03 -0.27 61.40
N PHE A 19 4.58 0.04 60.22
CA PHE A 19 4.63 1.40 59.63
C PHE A 19 5.36 1.34 58.26
N PHE A 20 4.70 0.78 57.24
CA PHE A 20 5.06 1.05 55.84
C PHE A 20 4.21 2.25 55.38
N MET A 21 4.75 3.47 55.48
CA MET A 21 4.28 4.56 54.64
C MET A 21 4.70 4.24 53.20
N PRO A 22 3.77 4.13 52.23
CA PRO A 22 4.17 4.05 50.84
C PRO A 22 4.70 5.43 50.45
N GLY A 23 6.01 5.51 50.21
CA GLY A 23 6.58 6.62 49.48
C GLY A 23 5.87 6.69 48.14
N PHE A 24 5.10 7.76 47.92
CA PHE A 24 4.69 8.16 46.59
C PHE A 24 5.97 8.48 45.81
N LEU A 25 6.52 7.47 45.15
CA LEU A 25 7.34 7.68 43.97
C LEU A 25 6.43 8.40 42.98
N LEU A 26 6.62 9.72 42.88
CA LEU A 26 6.25 10.48 41.70
C LEU A 26 7.04 9.87 40.55
N PHE A 27 6.51 8.79 39.96
CA PHE A 27 6.79 8.48 38.57
C PHE A 27 6.40 9.74 37.82
N GLY A 28 7.40 10.47 37.34
CA GLY A 28 7.17 11.51 36.36
C GLY A 28 6.37 10.85 35.25
N GLN A 29 5.08 11.19 35.16
CA GLN A 29 4.34 11.00 33.94
C GLN A 29 5.15 11.75 32.90
N GLY A 30 5.92 11.03 32.09
CA GLY A 30 6.45 11.59 30.86
C GLY A 30 5.27 12.27 30.18
N LYS A 31 5.44 13.53 29.77
CA LYS A 31 4.41 14.23 28.99
C LYS A 31 3.88 13.25 27.94
N PRO A 32 2.54 13.10 27.78
CA PRO A 32 1.99 12.26 26.73
C PRO A 32 2.71 12.60 25.42
N GLN A 33 3.32 11.60 24.81
CA GLN A 33 4.00 11.80 23.54
C GLN A 33 2.94 12.25 22.53
N GLU A 34 3.02 13.50 22.08
CA GLU A 34 2.09 14.04 21.09
C GLU A 34 2.21 13.20 19.80
N LEU A 35 1.07 12.64 19.38
CA LEU A 35 0.98 11.89 18.13
C LEU A 35 1.21 12.84 16.95
N SER A 36 2.03 12.41 16.00
CA SER A 36 2.35 13.17 14.80
C SER A 36 1.25 13.03 13.73
N PRO A 37 1.02 14.09 12.92
CA PRO A 37 0.11 14.01 11.78
C PRO A 37 0.67 13.10 10.67
N TRP A 38 -0.23 12.57 9.85
CA TRP A 38 0.07 11.87 8.61
C TRP A 38 0.63 12.81 7.56
N SER A 39 1.54 12.28 6.77
CA SER A 39 2.14 12.88 5.59
C SER A 39 2.05 11.91 4.40
N ILE A 40 2.28 12.43 3.19
CA ILE A 40 2.33 11.61 1.97
C ILE A 40 3.46 10.57 2.05
N ASP A 41 4.58 10.92 2.69
CA ASP A 41 5.71 10.03 2.87
C ASP A 41 5.38 8.80 3.73
N ASP A 42 4.45 8.92 4.69
CA ASP A 42 3.98 7.80 5.50
C ASP A 42 3.18 6.78 4.69
N ILE A 43 2.67 7.17 3.51
CA ILE A 43 1.90 6.30 2.63
C ILE A 43 2.81 5.63 1.60
N ILE A 44 3.61 6.43 0.87
CA ILE A 44 4.41 5.91 -0.26
C ILE A 44 5.65 5.14 0.21
N ASN A 45 6.21 5.46 1.37
CA ASN A 45 7.44 4.84 1.89
C ASN A 45 7.19 3.63 2.79
N GLN A 46 5.98 3.08 2.80
CA GLN A 46 5.69 1.88 3.57
C GLN A 46 6.51 0.69 3.09
N GLU A 47 6.99 -0.12 4.01
CA GLU A 47 7.63 -1.41 3.85
C GLU A 47 6.57 -2.51 3.78
N ARG A 48 6.84 -3.57 3.00
CA ARG A 48 5.96 -4.75 2.87
C ARG A 48 6.77 -6.03 3.02
N ALA A 49 6.18 -7.06 3.60
CA ALA A 49 6.76 -8.41 3.66
C ALA A 49 5.87 -9.40 2.90
N GLN A 50 6.48 -10.33 2.16
CA GLN A 50 5.76 -11.33 1.36
C GLN A 50 6.60 -12.59 1.12
N ASP A 51 5.97 -13.62 0.56
CA ASP A 51 6.59 -14.90 0.16
C ASP A 51 7.41 -15.56 1.28
N PHE A 52 6.76 -15.79 2.42
CA PHE A 52 7.36 -16.47 3.57
C PHE A 52 7.52 -17.97 3.29
N GLN A 53 8.75 -18.46 3.46
CA GLN A 53 9.12 -19.85 3.22
C GLN A 53 9.82 -20.42 4.47
N ILE A 54 9.15 -21.33 5.15
CA ILE A 54 9.69 -22.02 6.33
C ILE A 54 10.74 -23.05 5.88
N SER A 55 11.88 -23.13 6.57
CA SER A 55 12.96 -24.05 6.25
C SER A 55 12.56 -25.52 6.41
N PRO A 56 13.22 -26.47 5.72
CA PRO A 56 12.98 -27.90 5.87
C PRO A 56 13.19 -28.44 7.30
N ASP A 57 13.94 -27.75 8.15
CA ASP A 57 14.10 -28.11 9.57
C ASP A 57 13.09 -27.39 10.49
N GLY A 58 12.29 -26.44 9.98
CA GLY A 58 11.30 -25.67 10.75
C GLY A 58 11.90 -24.63 11.69
N THR A 59 13.21 -24.37 11.64
CA THR A 59 13.90 -23.46 12.57
C THR A 59 14.09 -22.05 12.03
N ARG A 60 13.83 -21.84 10.73
CA ARG A 60 14.13 -20.60 10.01
C ARG A 60 13.04 -20.28 9.00
N VAL A 61 12.95 -19.01 8.62
CA VAL A 61 12.03 -18.52 7.59
C VAL A 61 12.77 -17.55 6.68
N VAL A 62 12.79 -17.81 5.38
CA VAL A 62 13.20 -16.80 4.39
C VAL A 62 11.96 -16.09 3.86
N TRP A 63 12.06 -14.79 3.65
CA TRP A 63 10.96 -13.96 3.16
C TRP A 63 11.50 -12.75 2.39
N VAL A 64 10.62 -12.07 1.67
CA VAL A 64 10.97 -10.91 0.83
C VAL A 64 10.47 -9.64 1.48
N LYS A 65 11.36 -8.68 1.74
CA LYS A 65 11.00 -7.31 2.15
C LYS A 65 11.05 -6.39 0.94
N SER A 66 9.95 -5.72 0.63
CA SER A 66 9.89 -4.63 -0.35
C SER A 66 10.00 -3.28 0.36
N LEU A 67 10.92 -2.45 -0.09
CA LEU A 67 11.19 -1.10 0.42
C LEU A 67 11.25 -0.09 -0.74
N THR A 68 11.07 1.18 -0.42
CA THR A 68 11.26 2.28 -1.38
C THR A 68 12.73 2.56 -1.62
N ASP A 69 13.07 2.82 -2.87
CA ASP A 69 14.39 3.28 -3.31
C ASP A 69 14.22 4.61 -4.04
N LYS A 70 14.69 5.69 -3.40
CA LYS A 70 14.55 7.06 -3.91
C LYS A 70 15.44 7.31 -5.13
N GLU A 71 16.59 6.66 -5.24
CA GLU A 71 17.47 6.81 -6.41
C GLU A 71 16.85 6.18 -7.65
N LYS A 72 16.15 5.06 -7.47
CA LYS A 72 15.43 4.35 -8.54
C LYS A 72 14.04 4.90 -8.83
N ASP A 73 13.58 5.84 -8.03
CA ASP A 73 12.21 6.35 -8.07
C ASP A 73 11.18 5.20 -8.06
N GLY A 74 11.37 4.19 -7.23
CA GLY A 74 10.56 2.97 -7.25
C GLY A 74 10.75 2.11 -6.02
N ARG A 75 10.42 0.82 -6.14
CA ARG A 75 10.61 -0.15 -5.05
C ARG A 75 11.69 -1.17 -5.38
N ILE A 76 12.45 -1.54 -4.37
CA ILE A 76 13.42 -2.64 -4.40
C ILE A 76 13.03 -3.69 -3.38
N SER A 77 13.38 -4.95 -3.64
CA SER A 77 13.06 -6.05 -2.73
C SER A 77 14.30 -6.86 -2.40
N HIS A 78 14.44 -7.26 -1.14
CA HIS A 78 15.56 -8.06 -0.63
C HIS A 78 15.10 -9.27 0.15
N LEU A 79 15.95 -10.28 0.21
CA LEU A 79 15.74 -11.48 1.01
C LEU A 79 16.17 -11.25 2.45
N TYR A 80 15.30 -11.68 3.37
CA TYR A 80 15.55 -11.67 4.80
C TYR A 80 15.38 -13.09 5.35
N LEU A 81 16.16 -13.42 6.37
CA LEU A 81 16.11 -14.69 7.08
C LEU A 81 15.82 -14.43 8.55
N THR A 82 14.77 -15.05 9.06
CA THR A 82 14.41 -14.98 10.48
C THR A 82 14.61 -16.34 11.13
N TYR A 83 15.34 -16.37 12.24
CA TYR A 83 15.51 -17.56 13.09
C TYR A 83 14.35 -17.66 14.08
N LEU A 84 13.66 -18.80 14.08
CA LEU A 84 12.51 -19.09 14.94
C LEU A 84 12.99 -19.65 16.28
N LYS A 85 13.40 -18.75 17.18
CA LYS A 85 13.81 -19.02 18.57
C LYS A 85 12.88 -18.28 19.54
N GLU A 86 13.06 -18.46 20.86
CA GLU A 86 12.28 -17.70 21.86
C GLU A 86 12.32 -16.19 21.63
N LYS A 87 13.49 -15.66 21.28
CA LYS A 87 13.67 -14.32 20.72
C LYS A 87 14.05 -14.47 19.25
N THR A 88 13.19 -13.99 18.36
CA THR A 88 13.45 -14.00 16.92
C THR A 88 14.62 -13.09 16.58
N GLU A 89 15.43 -13.53 15.63
CA GLU A 89 16.56 -12.78 15.10
C GLU A 89 16.43 -12.76 13.58
N THR A 90 16.42 -11.55 13.00
CA THR A 90 16.25 -11.35 11.56
C THR A 90 17.53 -10.77 10.97
N ILE A 91 18.02 -11.40 9.91
CA ILE A 91 19.18 -10.94 9.15
C ILE A 91 18.78 -10.66 7.70
N GLN A 92 19.34 -9.60 7.13
CA GLN A 92 19.21 -9.32 5.69
C GLN A 92 20.24 -10.13 4.92
N LEU A 93 19.78 -10.97 3.99
CA LEU A 93 20.63 -11.85 3.18
C LEU A 93 21.15 -11.17 1.92
N THR A 94 20.33 -10.39 1.22
CA THR A 94 20.72 -9.69 -0.01
C THR A 94 20.71 -8.18 0.15
N ARG A 95 21.61 -7.50 -0.56
CA ARG A 95 21.76 -6.05 -0.59
C ARG A 95 22.11 -5.63 -2.02
N GLY A 96 21.88 -4.36 -2.33
CA GLY A 96 22.32 -3.76 -3.59
C GLY A 96 21.17 -3.08 -4.31
N LYS A 97 21.34 -2.88 -5.62
CA LYS A 97 20.38 -2.16 -6.47
C LYS A 97 19.44 -3.10 -7.25
N SER A 98 19.50 -4.41 -7.08
CA SER A 98 18.59 -5.33 -7.81
C SER A 98 17.46 -5.81 -6.91
N SER A 99 16.29 -6.09 -7.50
CA SER A 99 15.18 -6.70 -6.77
C SER A 99 15.32 -8.21 -6.77
N GLU A 100 15.15 -8.81 -5.59
CA GLU A 100 15.09 -10.25 -5.38
C GLU A 100 13.65 -10.72 -5.13
N SER A 101 13.33 -11.93 -5.61
CA SER A 101 11.98 -12.52 -5.50
C SER A 101 12.02 -14.05 -5.55
N ARG A 102 10.90 -14.69 -5.18
CA ARG A 102 10.71 -16.16 -5.22
C ARG A 102 11.80 -16.95 -4.50
N PRO A 103 12.14 -16.65 -3.22
CA PRO A 103 13.09 -17.49 -2.48
C PRO A 103 12.55 -18.91 -2.34
N ARG A 104 13.40 -19.92 -2.52
CA ARG A 104 13.07 -21.35 -2.30
C ARG A 104 14.24 -22.04 -1.60
N TRP A 105 13.94 -22.73 -0.51
CA TRP A 105 14.92 -23.55 0.22
C TRP A 105 15.38 -24.73 -0.64
N SER A 106 16.69 -25.03 -0.62
CA SER A 106 17.15 -26.34 -1.07
C SER A 106 16.53 -27.44 -0.20
N PRO A 107 16.35 -28.67 -0.73
CA PRO A 107 15.82 -29.79 0.06
C PRO A 107 16.54 -30.02 1.40
N ALA A 108 17.87 -29.81 1.45
CA ALA A 108 18.71 -29.92 2.65
C ALA A 108 18.63 -28.69 3.57
N GLY A 109 18.01 -27.59 3.15
CA GLY A 109 17.83 -26.38 3.97
C GLY A 109 19.12 -25.59 4.24
N ASN A 110 20.17 -25.78 3.42
CA ASN A 110 21.45 -25.09 3.54
C ASN A 110 21.67 -24.01 2.47
N ARG A 111 20.87 -24.01 1.40
CA ARG A 111 20.94 -23.03 0.31
C ARG A 111 19.56 -22.41 0.06
N ILE A 112 19.57 -21.20 -0.49
CA ILE A 112 18.38 -20.47 -0.91
C ILE A 112 18.55 -20.12 -2.37
N ALA A 113 17.65 -20.61 -3.22
CA ALA A 113 17.55 -20.19 -4.61
C ALA A 113 16.54 -19.04 -4.74
N PHE A 114 16.75 -18.11 -5.67
CA PHE A 114 15.87 -16.96 -5.88
C PHE A 114 16.06 -16.34 -7.26
N LEU A 115 15.10 -15.52 -7.68
CA LEU A 115 15.19 -14.74 -8.92
C LEU A 115 15.76 -13.33 -8.66
N SER A 116 16.70 -12.90 -9.49
CA SER A 116 17.30 -11.55 -9.41
C SER A 116 17.76 -11.03 -10.77
N SER A 117 17.61 -9.72 -10.99
CA SER A 117 18.14 -8.98 -12.15
C SER A 117 19.57 -8.48 -11.93
N ARG A 118 20.28 -9.03 -10.93
CA ARG A 118 21.66 -8.69 -10.60
C ARG A 118 22.61 -8.94 -11.77
N LYS A 119 23.61 -8.09 -11.91
CA LYS A 119 24.73 -8.24 -12.86
C LYS A 119 25.95 -8.86 -12.16
N GLU A 120 26.75 -9.63 -12.88
CA GLU A 120 27.97 -10.27 -12.37
C GLU A 120 29.22 -9.60 -12.98
N GLY A 121 30.15 -9.11 -12.15
CA GLY A 121 31.43 -8.53 -12.62
C GLY A 121 31.31 -7.27 -13.50
N ASN A 122 32.27 -7.10 -14.43
CA ASN A 122 32.25 -6.07 -15.49
C ASN A 122 31.39 -6.50 -16.69
N GLU A 123 30.25 -7.18 -16.47
CA GLU A 123 29.19 -7.24 -17.49
C GLU A 123 28.85 -5.78 -17.81
N GLY A 124 29.27 -5.31 -18.99
CA GLY A 124 29.09 -3.93 -19.43
C GLY A 124 27.62 -3.49 -19.39
N GLU A 125 27.35 -2.26 -19.79
CA GLU A 125 25.99 -1.79 -20.07
C GLU A 125 25.42 -2.56 -21.28
N SER A 126 25.12 -3.86 -21.12
CA SER A 126 24.21 -4.58 -21.99
C SER A 126 22.91 -3.78 -22.01
N LYS A 127 22.41 -3.53 -23.23
CA LYS A 127 21.23 -2.72 -23.47
C LYS A 127 20.08 -3.21 -22.55
N PRO A 128 19.38 -2.30 -21.84
CA PRO A 128 18.36 -2.64 -20.84
C PRO A 128 17.22 -3.55 -21.34
N GLU A 129 17.02 -3.62 -22.65
CA GLU A 129 15.86 -4.27 -23.27
C GLU A 129 15.86 -5.81 -23.15
N GLU A 130 16.98 -6.46 -22.75
CA GLU A 130 17.19 -7.91 -22.98
C GLU A 130 17.80 -8.70 -21.80
N ALA A 131 17.46 -8.41 -20.54
CA ALA A 131 17.86 -9.31 -19.45
C ALA A 131 16.78 -9.39 -18.35
N GLY A 132 15.89 -10.37 -18.47
CA GLY A 132 14.95 -10.74 -17.41
C GLY A 132 15.67 -11.24 -16.14
N GLN A 133 14.90 -11.52 -15.08
CA GLN A 133 15.48 -12.07 -13.85
C GLN A 133 16.12 -13.44 -14.12
N GLN A 134 17.30 -13.67 -13.54
CA GLN A 134 18.00 -14.94 -13.60
C GLN A 134 17.83 -15.70 -12.29
N LEU A 135 18.08 -17.01 -12.31
CA LEU A 135 18.15 -17.83 -11.09
C LEU A 135 19.52 -17.65 -10.43
N TRP A 136 19.50 -17.44 -9.12
CA TRP A 136 20.67 -17.28 -8.25
C TRP A 136 20.57 -18.22 -7.07
N ILE A 137 21.72 -18.60 -6.49
CA ILE A 137 21.78 -19.37 -5.25
C ILE A 137 22.65 -18.65 -4.24
N LEU A 138 22.22 -18.66 -2.97
CA LEU A 138 22.98 -18.25 -1.81
C LEU A 138 23.22 -19.46 -0.88
N ASP A 139 24.47 -19.68 -0.46
CA ASP A 139 24.83 -20.67 0.58
C ASP A 139 24.83 -19.99 1.97
N LEU A 140 24.16 -20.61 2.93
CA LEU A 140 24.06 -20.07 4.30
C LEU A 140 25.31 -20.26 5.15
N LYS A 141 26.29 -21.05 4.69
CA LYS A 141 27.62 -21.14 5.32
C LYS A 141 28.45 -19.87 5.10
N GLY A 142 28.06 -19.03 4.14
CA GLY A 142 28.72 -17.77 3.81
C GLY A 142 29.22 -17.73 2.36
N GLY A 143 29.48 -16.52 1.87
CA GLY A 143 29.81 -16.23 0.48
C GLY A 143 28.77 -15.32 -0.19
N GLU A 144 29.10 -14.80 -1.37
CA GLU A 144 28.15 -14.04 -2.18
C GLU A 144 27.23 -14.98 -2.97
N PRO A 145 25.97 -14.60 -3.25
CA PRO A 145 25.13 -15.37 -4.16
C PRO A 145 25.76 -15.46 -5.55
N TRP A 146 25.70 -16.63 -6.17
CA TRP A 146 26.21 -16.84 -7.53
C TRP A 146 25.09 -17.09 -8.54
N LYS A 147 25.33 -16.66 -9.78
CA LYS A 147 24.38 -16.77 -10.90
C LYS A 147 24.32 -18.22 -11.38
N VAL A 148 23.12 -18.75 -11.52
CA VAL A 148 22.88 -20.11 -12.02
C VAL A 148 22.58 -20.09 -13.52
N THR A 149 21.86 -19.06 -13.99
CA THR A 149 21.35 -18.99 -15.37
C THR A 149 21.77 -17.71 -16.06
N SER A 150 21.93 -17.79 -17.38
CA SER A 150 22.19 -16.65 -18.27
C SER A 150 21.30 -16.75 -19.52
N LEU A 151 19.98 -16.80 -19.30
CA LEU A 151 18.99 -16.90 -20.37
C LEU A 151 18.71 -15.51 -20.95
N GLU A 152 18.61 -15.41 -22.29
CA GLU A 152 18.31 -14.17 -23.03
C GLU A 152 17.06 -13.45 -22.48
N PHE A 153 15.98 -14.19 -22.23
CA PHE A 153 14.71 -13.64 -21.72
C PHE A 153 14.51 -13.84 -20.21
N GLY A 154 15.52 -14.39 -19.51
CA GLY A 154 15.41 -14.73 -18.09
C GLY A 154 14.51 -15.92 -17.78
N VAL A 155 14.28 -16.09 -16.48
CA VAL A 155 13.48 -17.17 -15.87
C VAL A 155 12.16 -16.60 -15.37
N ASN A 156 11.04 -17.22 -15.77
CA ASN A 156 9.71 -16.82 -15.30
C ASN A 156 9.41 -17.40 -13.91
N SER A 157 9.70 -18.68 -13.70
CA SER A 157 9.48 -19.38 -12.43
C SER A 157 10.43 -20.58 -12.32
N PHE A 158 10.69 -21.05 -11.10
CA PHE A 158 11.52 -22.21 -10.84
C PHE A 158 11.12 -22.92 -9.53
N ASP A 159 11.51 -24.19 -9.40
CA ASP A 159 11.48 -24.92 -8.13
C ASP A 159 12.58 -25.99 -8.09
N TRP A 160 12.98 -26.39 -6.88
CA TRP A 160 13.93 -27.48 -6.68
C TRP A 160 13.27 -28.84 -6.94
N VAL A 161 13.94 -29.66 -7.73
CA VAL A 161 13.59 -31.08 -7.92
C VAL A 161 14.38 -31.94 -6.93
N ASP A 162 15.67 -31.67 -6.78
CA ASP A 162 16.55 -32.26 -5.77
C ASP A 162 17.70 -31.28 -5.45
N GLU A 163 18.79 -31.73 -4.82
CA GLU A 163 19.93 -30.85 -4.48
C GLU A 163 20.72 -30.32 -5.70
N ASP A 164 20.62 -30.97 -6.85
CA ASP A 164 21.39 -30.66 -8.05
C ASP A 164 20.53 -30.23 -9.23
N HIS A 165 19.20 -30.37 -9.15
CA HIS A 165 18.30 -30.11 -10.27
C HIS A 165 17.21 -29.08 -9.96
N PHE A 166 16.96 -28.21 -10.93
CA PHE A 166 15.84 -27.27 -10.94
C PHE A 166 14.87 -27.59 -12.05
N LEU A 167 13.58 -27.47 -11.76
CA LEU A 167 12.55 -27.28 -12.76
C LEU A 167 12.44 -25.79 -13.04
N VAL A 168 12.52 -25.40 -14.31
CA VAL A 168 12.57 -23.99 -14.73
C VAL A 168 11.53 -23.76 -15.83
N LEU A 169 10.73 -22.72 -15.66
CA LEU A 169 9.85 -22.19 -16.70
C LEU A 169 10.52 -20.99 -17.36
N ALA A 170 10.77 -21.07 -18.66
CA ALA A 170 11.40 -20.02 -19.43
C ALA A 170 10.97 -20.05 -20.91
N ARG A 171 11.30 -18.96 -21.61
CA ARG A 171 11.19 -18.86 -23.07
C ARG A 171 12.46 -19.39 -23.74
N GLU A 172 12.32 -19.98 -24.92
CA GLU A 172 13.47 -20.29 -25.78
C GLU A 172 14.09 -19.01 -26.38
N PRO A 173 15.34 -19.06 -26.89
CA PRO A 173 15.98 -17.94 -27.58
C PRO A 173 15.18 -17.42 -28.78
N ARG A 174 15.58 -16.26 -29.31
CA ARG A 174 14.90 -15.65 -30.46
C ARG A 174 14.69 -16.62 -31.62
N THR A 175 13.50 -16.56 -32.19
CA THR A 175 13.19 -17.17 -33.48
C THR A 175 13.94 -16.46 -34.60
N TRP A 176 14.09 -17.11 -35.75
CA TRP A 176 14.71 -16.47 -36.92
C TRP A 176 13.92 -15.24 -37.40
N LEU A 177 12.59 -15.26 -37.25
CA LEU A 177 11.71 -14.13 -37.55
C LEU A 177 12.11 -12.91 -36.69
N GLU A 178 12.16 -13.08 -35.38
CA GLU A 178 12.55 -12.00 -34.45
C GLU A 178 13.97 -11.48 -34.69
N ILE A 179 14.90 -12.36 -35.09
CA ILE A 179 16.27 -11.94 -35.45
C ILE A 179 16.23 -11.05 -36.71
N ASN A 180 15.52 -11.51 -37.75
CA ASN A 180 15.40 -10.78 -39.02
C ASN A 180 14.70 -9.42 -38.84
N ASP A 181 13.66 -9.34 -38.00
CA ASP A 181 12.92 -8.10 -37.78
C ASP A 181 13.75 -7.09 -36.99
N LYS A 182 14.51 -7.56 -35.98
CA LYS A 182 15.51 -6.76 -35.27
C LYS A 182 16.60 -6.23 -36.21
N GLU A 183 17.09 -7.05 -37.15
CA GLU A 183 18.08 -6.63 -38.15
C GLU A 183 17.55 -5.56 -39.11
N LYS A 184 16.26 -5.66 -39.49
CA LYS A 184 15.55 -4.64 -40.28
C LYS A 184 15.28 -3.36 -39.50
N LYS A 185 15.44 -3.38 -38.16
CA LYS A 185 15.00 -2.32 -37.24
C LYS A 185 13.51 -2.02 -37.38
N ASP A 186 12.73 -3.05 -37.69
CA ASP A 186 11.28 -2.96 -37.70
C ASP A 186 10.80 -3.10 -36.26
N ASP A 187 10.28 -2.01 -35.70
CA ASP A 187 9.72 -1.94 -34.36
C ASP A 187 8.19 -2.03 -34.38
N SER A 188 7.58 -2.31 -35.54
CA SER A 188 6.15 -2.60 -35.63
C SER A 188 5.82 -3.92 -34.93
N VAL A 189 4.62 -3.99 -34.37
CA VAL A 189 4.11 -5.17 -33.66
C VAL A 189 2.84 -5.64 -34.36
N VAL A 190 2.81 -6.92 -34.72
CA VAL A 190 1.56 -7.58 -35.11
C VAL A 190 0.77 -7.84 -33.84
N TYR A 191 -0.36 -7.14 -33.69
CA TYR A 191 -1.22 -7.28 -32.52
C TYR A 191 -1.82 -8.69 -32.48
N GLU A 192 -1.69 -9.37 -31.34
CA GLU A 192 -2.16 -10.75 -31.15
C GLU A 192 -1.69 -11.73 -32.25
N ASP A 193 -0.39 -11.73 -32.55
CA ASP A 193 0.20 -12.63 -33.57
C ASP A 193 0.14 -14.12 -33.17
N GLN A 194 -1.06 -14.69 -33.31
CA GLN A 194 -1.38 -16.03 -32.89
C GLN A 194 -0.62 -17.09 -33.71
N GLU A 195 -0.30 -16.79 -34.96
CA GLU A 195 0.45 -17.66 -35.87
C GLU A 195 1.91 -17.81 -35.41
N HIS A 196 2.49 -16.74 -34.86
CA HIS A 196 3.86 -16.71 -34.35
C HIS A 196 3.92 -16.72 -32.80
N MET A 197 2.89 -17.23 -32.14
CA MET A 197 2.87 -17.36 -30.68
C MET A 197 4.11 -18.11 -30.17
N ILE A 198 4.89 -17.44 -29.33
CA ILE A 198 6.18 -17.95 -28.87
C ILE A 198 5.97 -18.84 -27.64
N PRO A 199 6.43 -20.11 -27.66
CA PRO A 199 6.18 -21.04 -26.58
C PRO A 199 7.02 -20.74 -25.35
N HIS A 200 6.41 -20.88 -24.18
CA HIS A 200 7.09 -20.96 -22.89
C HIS A 200 7.09 -22.42 -22.43
N ARG A 201 8.23 -22.92 -21.97
CA ARG A 201 8.46 -24.35 -21.79
C ARG A 201 9.05 -24.66 -20.42
N LEU A 202 8.90 -25.91 -20.01
CA LEU A 202 9.61 -26.45 -18.85
C LEU A 202 10.95 -27.04 -19.26
N PHE A 203 11.95 -26.75 -18.44
CA PHE A 203 13.30 -27.28 -18.55
C PHE A 203 13.74 -27.86 -17.21
N LEU A 204 14.48 -28.96 -17.26
CA LEU A 204 15.27 -29.46 -16.15
C LEU A 204 16.69 -28.92 -16.29
N TYR A 205 17.17 -28.19 -15.29
CA TYR A 205 18.54 -27.70 -15.23
C TYR A 205 19.36 -28.46 -14.20
N CYS A 206 20.51 -29.01 -14.60
CA CYS A 206 21.45 -29.69 -13.70
C CYS A 206 22.59 -28.75 -13.30
N LEU A 207 22.74 -28.47 -12.01
CA LEU A 207 23.76 -27.59 -11.44
C LEU A 207 25.18 -28.12 -11.64
N LYS A 208 25.39 -29.42 -11.44
CA LYS A 208 26.71 -30.05 -11.54
C LYS A 208 27.23 -30.02 -12.98
N GLU A 209 26.37 -30.34 -13.93
CA GLU A 209 26.73 -30.42 -15.34
C GLU A 209 26.62 -29.08 -16.06
N LYS A 210 25.89 -28.11 -15.49
CA LYS A 210 25.48 -26.85 -16.12
C LYS A 210 24.75 -27.08 -17.45
N LYS A 211 23.91 -28.12 -17.50
CA LYS A 211 23.15 -28.51 -18.69
C LYS A 211 21.65 -28.32 -18.51
N TRP A 212 21.00 -27.98 -19.62
CA TRP A 212 19.57 -27.85 -19.75
C TRP A 212 18.99 -29.03 -20.52
N HIS A 213 17.86 -29.54 -20.05
CA HIS A 213 17.07 -30.52 -20.75
C HIS A 213 15.64 -30.01 -20.89
N ARG A 214 15.20 -29.78 -22.13
CA ARG A 214 13.81 -29.46 -22.40
C ARG A 214 12.92 -30.64 -22.00
N LEU A 215 11.87 -30.35 -21.22
CA LEU A 215 10.91 -31.34 -20.75
C LEU A 215 9.62 -31.35 -21.57
N THR A 216 9.24 -30.21 -22.15
CA THR A 216 7.97 -30.08 -22.89
C THR A 216 8.18 -29.64 -24.34
N GLU A 217 7.44 -30.26 -25.25
CA GLU A 217 7.42 -29.99 -26.70
C GLU A 217 6.19 -29.18 -27.16
N ASN A 218 5.48 -28.55 -26.20
CA ASN A 218 4.28 -27.75 -26.41
C ASN A 218 4.48 -26.59 -27.41
N LYS A 219 3.43 -26.15 -28.10
CA LYS A 219 3.51 -24.95 -28.98
C LYS A 219 2.86 -23.72 -28.35
N ASP A 220 2.19 -23.91 -27.23
CA ASP A 220 1.48 -22.92 -26.44
C ASP A 220 2.40 -22.28 -25.38
N GLN A 221 1.85 -21.39 -24.55
CA GLN A 221 2.59 -20.74 -23.48
C GLN A 221 2.27 -21.37 -22.13
N ILE A 222 3.22 -22.11 -21.55
CA ILE A 222 3.14 -22.48 -20.13
C ILE A 222 3.25 -21.19 -19.31
N THR A 223 2.19 -20.87 -18.58
CA THR A 223 2.06 -19.65 -17.76
C THR A 223 2.40 -19.90 -16.31
N ASN A 224 2.16 -21.13 -15.83
CA ASN A 224 2.52 -21.54 -14.47
C ASN A 224 2.72 -23.06 -14.38
N PHE A 225 3.41 -23.50 -13.33
CA PHE A 225 3.54 -24.92 -13.00
C PHE A 225 3.44 -25.19 -11.50
N TYR A 226 3.04 -26.40 -11.14
CA TYR A 226 2.88 -26.87 -9.76
C TYR A 226 3.56 -28.24 -9.60
N LEU A 227 4.71 -28.28 -8.95
CA LEU A 227 5.52 -29.50 -8.76
C LEU A 227 5.02 -30.32 -7.57
N SER A 228 4.86 -31.64 -7.75
CA SER A 228 4.39 -32.54 -6.70
C SER A 228 5.39 -32.64 -5.54
N PRO A 229 4.93 -32.87 -4.28
CA PRO A 229 5.81 -33.04 -3.13
C PRO A 229 6.85 -34.14 -3.30
N ASP A 230 6.49 -35.24 -3.96
CA ASP A 230 7.41 -36.35 -4.27
C ASP A 230 8.36 -36.08 -5.46
N LYS A 231 8.24 -34.91 -6.08
CA LYS A 231 9.08 -34.41 -7.18
C LYS A 231 9.05 -35.29 -8.44
N LYS A 232 7.95 -36.02 -8.67
CA LYS A 232 7.79 -36.90 -9.85
C LYS A 232 6.83 -36.36 -10.90
N MET A 233 5.94 -35.46 -10.53
CA MET A 233 4.88 -34.95 -11.41
C MET A 233 4.81 -33.43 -11.34
N VAL A 234 4.39 -32.82 -12.44
CA VAL A 234 4.11 -31.39 -12.50
C VAL A 234 2.80 -31.14 -13.21
N ILE A 235 1.98 -30.23 -12.67
CA ILE A 235 0.81 -29.70 -13.36
C ILE A 235 1.24 -28.42 -14.06
N THR A 236 0.89 -28.25 -15.34
CA THR A 236 1.14 -27.01 -16.09
C THR A 236 -0.18 -26.35 -16.48
N ARG A 237 -0.20 -25.01 -16.46
CA ARG A 237 -1.27 -24.20 -17.05
C ARG A 237 -0.78 -23.59 -18.35
N ASN A 238 -1.39 -23.95 -19.47
CA ASN A 238 -0.93 -23.58 -20.80
C ASN A 238 -1.93 -22.65 -21.48
N ASN A 239 -1.56 -21.38 -21.65
CA ASN A 239 -2.35 -20.44 -22.42
C ASN A 239 -2.30 -20.80 -23.91
N GLN A 240 -3.47 -21.05 -24.51
CA GLN A 240 -3.60 -21.52 -25.89
C GLN A 240 -3.74 -20.39 -26.90
N SER A 241 -4.15 -19.20 -26.46
CA SER A 241 -4.38 -18.06 -27.34
C SER A 241 -3.91 -16.74 -26.74
N LEU A 242 -3.32 -15.88 -27.56
CA LEU A 242 -2.91 -14.54 -27.15
C LEU A 242 -4.11 -13.65 -26.81
N SER A 243 -5.25 -13.87 -27.48
CA SER A 243 -6.51 -13.14 -27.25
C SER A 243 -7.29 -13.66 -26.03
N TYR A 244 -6.80 -14.69 -25.33
CA TYR A 244 -7.53 -15.29 -24.21
C TYR A 244 -7.87 -14.28 -23.12
N GLU A 245 -6.97 -13.35 -22.80
CA GLU A 245 -7.28 -12.33 -21.78
C GLU A 245 -8.34 -11.33 -22.25
N VAL A 246 -8.44 -11.08 -23.56
CA VAL A 246 -9.42 -10.18 -24.18
C VAL A 246 -10.82 -10.78 -24.15
N ASP A 247 -10.98 -11.98 -24.74
CA ASP A 247 -12.30 -12.56 -25.04
C ASP A 247 -12.67 -13.82 -24.25
N LYS A 248 -11.69 -14.42 -23.55
CA LYS A 248 -11.83 -15.66 -22.77
C LYS A 248 -12.38 -16.85 -23.57
N LYS A 249 -12.35 -16.85 -24.90
CA LYS A 249 -12.93 -17.92 -25.74
C LYS A 249 -12.09 -19.18 -25.77
N VAL A 250 -10.79 -19.04 -26.04
CA VAL A 250 -9.87 -20.18 -26.11
C VAL A 250 -9.21 -20.38 -24.75
N LYS A 251 -9.84 -21.21 -23.90
CA LYS A 251 -9.41 -21.41 -22.53
C LYS A 251 -8.00 -22.05 -22.42
N PRO A 252 -7.24 -21.73 -21.35
CA PRO A 252 -6.02 -22.43 -21.01
C PRO A 252 -6.27 -23.91 -20.79
N LYS A 253 -5.31 -24.74 -21.21
CA LYS A 253 -5.31 -26.17 -20.95
C LYS A 253 -4.44 -26.50 -19.75
N PHE A 254 -4.75 -27.60 -19.08
CA PHE A 254 -3.97 -28.10 -17.97
C PHE A 254 -3.41 -29.47 -18.32
N PHE A 255 -2.14 -29.69 -17.99
CA PHE A 255 -1.49 -30.97 -18.24
C PHE A 255 -0.83 -31.50 -16.98
N LEU A 256 -0.98 -32.80 -16.74
CA LEU A 256 -0.20 -33.55 -15.78
C LEU A 256 1.00 -34.18 -16.52
N VAL A 257 2.21 -33.76 -16.17
CA VAL A 257 3.45 -34.22 -16.79
C VAL A 257 4.22 -35.09 -15.80
N ARG A 258 4.62 -36.29 -16.22
CA ARG A 258 5.49 -37.19 -15.43
C ARG A 258 6.95 -36.91 -15.78
N LEU A 259 7.78 -36.60 -14.79
CA LEU A 259 9.15 -36.15 -15.02
C LEU A 259 10.09 -37.28 -15.47
N ALA A 260 9.83 -38.53 -15.06
CA ALA A 260 10.69 -39.67 -15.35
C ALA A 260 10.72 -40.05 -16.84
N ASP A 261 9.56 -40.07 -17.50
CA ASP A 261 9.40 -40.47 -18.90
C ASP A 261 8.94 -39.34 -19.82
N ARG A 262 8.66 -38.15 -19.26
CA ARG A 262 8.20 -36.94 -19.96
C ARG A 262 6.84 -37.12 -20.65
N THR A 263 6.06 -38.11 -20.22
CA THR A 263 4.68 -38.26 -20.68
C THR A 263 3.84 -37.13 -20.12
N SER A 264 2.88 -36.65 -20.92
CA SER A 264 1.94 -35.60 -20.52
C SER A 264 0.52 -36.00 -20.88
N GLU A 265 -0.42 -35.70 -20.00
CA GLU A 265 -1.84 -35.96 -20.18
C GLU A 265 -2.64 -34.69 -19.87
N GLU A 266 -3.57 -34.32 -20.75
CA GLU A 266 -4.50 -33.22 -20.50
C GLU A 266 -5.48 -33.61 -19.40
N ILE A 267 -5.59 -32.75 -18.38
CA ILE A 267 -6.55 -32.84 -17.28
C ILE A 267 -7.51 -31.65 -17.37
N PHE A 268 -8.73 -31.78 -16.83
CA PHE A 268 -9.80 -30.79 -16.94
C PHE A 268 -10.23 -30.52 -18.39
N LYS A 269 -10.81 -31.54 -19.04
CA LYS A 269 -11.23 -31.48 -20.44
C LYS A 269 -12.58 -30.79 -20.64
N GLU A 270 -13.24 -30.43 -19.54
CA GLU A 270 -14.53 -29.76 -19.54
C GLU A 270 -14.38 -28.32 -20.09
N PRO A 271 -15.24 -27.88 -21.02
CA PRO A 271 -15.05 -26.65 -21.79
C PRO A 271 -15.08 -25.33 -20.98
N PHE A 272 -15.35 -25.39 -19.67
CA PHE A 272 -15.52 -24.23 -18.80
C PHE A 272 -14.97 -24.44 -17.39
N PHE A 273 -14.02 -25.36 -17.24
CA PHE A 273 -13.46 -25.68 -15.94
C PHE A 273 -12.04 -25.12 -15.83
N LYS A 274 -11.89 -24.07 -15.02
CA LYS A 274 -10.62 -23.33 -14.88
C LYS A 274 -10.16 -23.29 -13.43
N PRO A 275 -9.32 -24.26 -13.03
CA PRO A 275 -8.68 -24.27 -11.73
C PRO A 275 -7.76 -23.07 -11.50
N THR A 276 -7.85 -22.49 -10.31
CA THR A 276 -6.92 -21.53 -9.71
C THR A 276 -6.34 -22.11 -8.42
N ASP A 277 -5.30 -21.49 -7.85
CA ASP A 277 -4.72 -21.88 -6.55
C ASP A 277 -4.46 -23.38 -6.34
N ILE A 278 -3.86 -24.03 -7.35
CA ILE A 278 -3.56 -25.46 -7.29
C ILE A 278 -2.48 -25.75 -6.23
N ASN A 279 -2.81 -26.60 -5.26
CA ASN A 279 -1.92 -27.03 -4.18
C ASN A 279 -1.98 -28.56 -4.03
N TRP A 280 -0.83 -29.21 -4.14
CA TRP A 280 -0.74 -30.66 -4.04
C TRP A 280 -1.14 -31.20 -2.67
N ASP A 281 -1.81 -32.36 -2.64
CA ASP A 281 -1.89 -33.17 -1.43
C ASP A 281 -0.48 -33.61 -1.04
N HIS A 282 -0.17 -33.55 0.24
CA HIS A 282 1.10 -33.98 0.83
C HIS A 282 1.57 -35.36 0.32
N ASN A 283 0.65 -36.32 0.15
CA ASN A 283 1.01 -37.68 -0.27
C ASN A 283 1.14 -37.85 -1.80
N SER A 284 1.05 -36.76 -2.57
CA SER A 284 1.09 -36.77 -4.04
C SER A 284 0.06 -37.72 -4.66
N GLN A 285 -1.09 -37.94 -3.99
CA GLN A 285 -2.20 -38.77 -4.47
C GLN A 285 -3.28 -37.97 -5.20
N GLY A 286 -3.17 -36.65 -5.17
CA GLY A 286 -4.16 -35.72 -5.63
C GLY A 286 -3.74 -34.29 -5.34
N PHE A 287 -4.62 -33.33 -5.59
CA PHE A 287 -4.37 -31.93 -5.32
C PHE A 287 -5.67 -31.16 -5.12
N TYR A 288 -5.59 -30.11 -4.30
CA TYR A 288 -6.66 -29.17 -4.04
C TYR A 288 -6.52 -27.98 -4.99
N PHE A 289 -7.64 -27.36 -5.35
CA PHE A 289 -7.66 -26.18 -6.20
C PHE A 289 -8.98 -25.43 -6.06
N ALA A 290 -8.98 -24.14 -6.41
CA ALA A 290 -10.18 -23.32 -6.44
C ALA A 290 -10.79 -23.30 -7.85
N VAL A 291 -12.11 -23.14 -7.94
CA VAL A 291 -12.83 -22.89 -9.20
C VAL A 291 -13.82 -21.77 -8.98
N LEU A 292 -13.79 -20.78 -9.86
CA LEU A 292 -14.77 -19.71 -9.89
C LEU A 292 -16.12 -20.26 -10.37
N ARG A 293 -17.15 -20.22 -9.53
CA ARG A 293 -18.53 -20.42 -9.96
C ARG A 293 -19.10 -19.12 -10.46
N THR A 294 -19.54 -19.16 -11.71
CA THR A 294 -20.14 -18.03 -12.39
C THR A 294 -21.43 -18.43 -13.10
N SER A 295 -22.40 -17.53 -13.21
CA SER A 295 -23.58 -17.72 -14.08
C SER A 295 -23.25 -17.65 -15.57
N ASP A 296 -22.06 -17.15 -15.94
CA ASP A 296 -21.60 -17.05 -17.33
C ASP A 296 -20.17 -17.59 -17.47
N PRO A 297 -20.02 -18.92 -17.65
CA PRO A 297 -18.73 -19.57 -17.79
C PRO A 297 -17.99 -19.24 -19.09
N VAL A 298 -18.66 -18.64 -20.08
CA VAL A 298 -18.04 -18.27 -21.35
C VAL A 298 -17.15 -17.05 -21.11
N ASN A 299 -17.73 -15.97 -20.56
CA ASN A 299 -17.02 -14.74 -20.30
C ASN A 299 -16.25 -14.76 -18.97
N GLU A 300 -16.79 -15.42 -17.95
CA GLU A 300 -16.10 -15.76 -16.68
C GLU A 300 -15.44 -14.56 -15.98
N THR A 301 -16.18 -13.47 -15.82
CA THR A 301 -15.69 -12.20 -15.25
C THR A 301 -15.93 -12.09 -13.74
N ALA A 302 -17.11 -12.45 -13.25
CA ALA A 302 -17.48 -12.41 -11.84
C ALA A 302 -18.06 -13.74 -11.35
N GLY A 303 -17.84 -14.03 -10.06
CA GLY A 303 -18.29 -15.25 -9.41
C GLY A 303 -17.69 -15.41 -8.01
N ALA A 304 -18.00 -16.53 -7.36
CA ALA A 304 -17.39 -16.90 -6.08
C ALA A 304 -16.53 -18.16 -6.24
N GLU A 305 -15.38 -18.20 -5.56
CA GLU A 305 -14.47 -19.34 -5.64
C GLU A 305 -14.86 -20.44 -4.66
N PHE A 306 -14.76 -21.69 -5.11
CA PHE A 306 -15.05 -22.87 -4.30
C PHE A 306 -13.92 -23.88 -4.40
N LEU A 307 -13.75 -24.69 -3.36
CA LEU A 307 -12.66 -25.64 -3.25
C LEU A 307 -13.01 -27.00 -3.86
N TYR A 308 -12.09 -27.57 -4.62
CA TYR A 308 -12.19 -28.89 -5.24
C TYR A 308 -10.96 -29.74 -4.91
N TYR A 309 -11.11 -31.05 -5.07
CA TYR A 309 -10.00 -32.01 -5.00
C TYR A 309 -9.97 -32.89 -6.24
N TYR A 310 -8.79 -33.06 -6.83
CA TYR A 310 -8.52 -34.00 -7.91
C TYR A 310 -7.85 -35.25 -7.33
N ASP A 311 -8.41 -36.43 -7.62
CA ASP A 311 -7.87 -37.72 -7.20
C ASP A 311 -7.12 -38.37 -8.37
N LEU A 312 -5.81 -38.62 -8.21
CA LEU A 312 -4.98 -39.19 -9.27
C LEU A 312 -5.25 -40.67 -9.55
N LYS A 313 -5.81 -41.41 -8.58
CA LYS A 313 -6.10 -42.83 -8.74
C LYS A 313 -7.31 -43.03 -9.65
N THR A 314 -8.31 -42.17 -9.53
CA THR A 314 -9.55 -42.21 -10.32
C THR A 314 -9.48 -41.32 -11.56
N GLY A 315 -8.62 -40.28 -11.56
CA GLY A 315 -8.58 -39.26 -12.59
C GLY A 315 -9.79 -38.32 -12.57
N GLN A 316 -10.49 -38.24 -11.43
CA GLN A 316 -11.70 -37.44 -11.26
C GLN A 316 -11.49 -36.32 -10.25
N HIS A 317 -12.25 -35.24 -10.40
CA HIS A 317 -12.34 -34.17 -9.41
C HIS A 317 -13.73 -34.10 -8.80
N HIS A 318 -13.82 -33.58 -7.58
CA HIS A 318 -15.08 -33.28 -6.91
C HIS A 318 -14.95 -32.01 -6.08
N GLU A 319 -16.07 -31.32 -5.91
CA GLU A 319 -16.17 -30.19 -4.99
C GLU A 319 -16.07 -30.66 -3.54
N ILE A 320 -15.37 -29.88 -2.71
CA ILE A 320 -15.36 -30.05 -1.26
C ILE A 320 -16.46 -29.16 -0.67
N ASP A 321 -17.42 -29.78 0.02
CA ASP A 321 -18.45 -29.06 0.76
C ASP A 321 -17.85 -28.39 2.01
N LEU A 322 -17.61 -27.08 1.91
CA LEU A 322 -17.07 -26.24 2.98
C LEU A 322 -18.12 -25.91 4.07
N LYS A 323 -19.39 -26.33 3.91
CA LYS A 323 -20.52 -25.90 4.75
C LYS A 323 -20.55 -24.37 4.87
N TRP A 324 -20.36 -23.70 3.74
CA TRP A 324 -20.30 -22.26 3.61
C TRP A 324 -20.62 -21.80 2.19
N ASP A 325 -21.83 -21.28 2.00
CA ASP A 325 -22.40 -21.02 0.67
C ASP A 325 -21.73 -19.84 -0.07
N TRP A 326 -21.03 -18.97 0.65
CA TRP A 326 -20.33 -17.83 0.03
C TRP A 326 -18.98 -18.20 -0.59
N GLY A 327 -18.51 -19.43 -0.37
CA GLY A 327 -17.24 -19.91 -0.90
C GLY A 327 -16.01 -19.36 -0.17
N LEU A 328 -14.87 -19.40 -0.86
CA LEU A 328 -13.58 -18.95 -0.36
C LEU A 328 -13.49 -17.42 -0.38
N MET A 329 -12.73 -16.87 0.57
CA MET A 329 -12.21 -15.50 0.45
C MET A 329 -10.93 -15.54 -0.38
N GLY A 330 -10.62 -14.48 -1.13
CA GLY A 330 -9.39 -14.32 -1.91
C GLY A 330 -8.07 -14.32 -1.12
N LEU A 331 -8.09 -14.72 0.16
CA LEU A 331 -6.92 -15.00 0.99
C LEU A 331 -6.47 -16.48 0.89
N GLY A 332 -7.23 -17.30 0.15
CA GLY A 332 -6.84 -18.65 -0.25
C GLY A 332 -7.00 -19.73 0.83
N PHE A 333 -6.28 -20.84 0.63
CA PHE A 333 -6.28 -22.00 1.51
C PHE A 333 -4.88 -22.63 1.60
N ILE A 334 -4.67 -23.45 2.62
CA ILE A 334 -3.37 -24.03 2.96
C ILE A 334 -3.54 -25.51 3.20
N VAL A 335 -2.88 -26.33 2.39
CA VAL A 335 -2.93 -27.79 2.49
C VAL A 335 -2.04 -28.26 3.64
N ARG A 336 -2.51 -29.27 4.37
CA ARG A 336 -1.83 -29.91 5.50
C ARG A 336 -1.90 -31.43 5.35
N GLN A 337 -1.04 -32.14 6.09
CA GLN A 337 -1.06 -33.60 6.11
C GLN A 337 -2.44 -34.19 6.50
N ASP A 338 -3.17 -33.52 7.39
CA ASP A 338 -4.43 -33.98 7.96
C ASP A 338 -5.67 -33.27 7.37
N GLY A 339 -5.51 -32.47 6.32
CA GLY A 339 -6.60 -31.72 5.69
C GLY A 339 -6.13 -30.36 5.16
N PHE A 340 -6.83 -29.28 5.51
CA PHE A 340 -6.46 -27.94 5.06
C PHE A 340 -7.00 -26.84 6.00
N ILE A 341 -6.52 -25.61 5.83
CA ILE A 341 -7.07 -24.40 6.43
C ILE A 341 -7.60 -23.55 5.28
N ALA A 342 -8.81 -22.99 5.39
CA ALA A 342 -9.37 -22.13 4.35
C ALA A 342 -9.87 -20.82 4.93
N SER A 343 -9.63 -19.73 4.18
CA SER A 343 -10.30 -18.46 4.38
C SER A 343 -11.63 -18.47 3.62
N LEU A 344 -12.71 -18.10 4.30
CA LEU A 344 -14.07 -18.13 3.78
C LEU A 344 -14.60 -16.71 3.66
N ALA A 345 -15.30 -16.45 2.55
CA ALA A 345 -15.95 -15.18 2.26
C ALA A 345 -16.92 -14.81 3.38
N ASN A 346 -16.73 -13.69 4.07
CA ASN A 346 -17.54 -13.30 5.22
C ASN A 346 -17.60 -11.77 5.37
N GLY A 347 -17.72 -11.07 4.24
CA GLY A 347 -17.63 -9.61 4.17
C GLY A 347 -16.24 -9.09 4.51
N ALA A 348 -16.19 -7.91 5.13
CA ALA A 348 -14.98 -7.16 5.45
C ALA A 348 -14.06 -7.86 6.46
N VAL A 349 -14.56 -8.86 7.18
CA VAL A 349 -13.77 -9.67 8.12
C VAL A 349 -13.86 -11.13 7.70
N PRO A 350 -12.79 -11.72 7.14
CA PRO A 350 -12.81 -13.10 6.65
C PRO A 350 -13.06 -14.08 7.80
N LYS A 351 -13.64 -15.23 7.47
CA LYS A 351 -13.79 -16.34 8.42
C LYS A 351 -12.75 -17.41 8.14
N TRP A 352 -12.03 -17.86 9.17
CA TRP A 352 -11.04 -18.93 9.01
C TRP A 352 -11.50 -20.23 9.64
N ARG A 353 -11.39 -21.33 8.89
CA ARG A 353 -11.69 -22.69 9.37
C ARG A 353 -10.55 -23.64 9.06
N ARG A 354 -10.30 -24.58 9.98
CA ARG A 354 -9.49 -25.77 9.74
C ARG A 354 -10.40 -26.94 9.41
N TYR A 355 -10.09 -27.66 8.35
CA TYR A 355 -10.78 -28.85 7.87
C TYR A 355 -9.88 -30.07 8.05
N PHE A 356 -10.42 -31.11 8.67
CA PHE A 356 -9.76 -32.38 8.95
C PHE A 356 -10.33 -33.44 8.03
N ARG A 357 -9.46 -34.11 7.27
CA ARG A 357 -9.85 -35.21 6.38
C ARG A 357 -10.34 -36.40 7.20
N LYS A 358 -11.47 -36.97 6.80
CA LYS A 358 -12.07 -38.22 7.32
C LYS A 358 -12.27 -39.21 6.17
N ASP A 359 -12.67 -40.43 6.49
CA ASP A 359 -12.90 -41.49 5.50
C ASP A 359 -13.89 -41.06 4.39
N ASN A 360 -14.92 -40.28 4.74
CA ASN A 360 -15.98 -39.85 3.83
C ASN A 360 -16.19 -38.31 3.80
N GLY A 361 -15.11 -37.52 3.79
CA GLY A 361 -15.19 -36.07 3.63
C GLY A 361 -14.35 -35.29 4.64
N TYR A 362 -14.86 -34.16 5.12
CA TYR A 362 -14.15 -33.26 6.03
C TYR A 362 -15.01 -32.87 7.23
N GLU A 363 -14.40 -32.88 8.42
CA GLU A 363 -14.92 -32.19 9.61
C GLU A 363 -14.19 -30.86 9.77
N PHE A 364 -14.84 -29.82 10.27
CA PHE A 364 -14.17 -28.52 10.45
C PHE A 364 -14.33 -27.95 11.86
N ALA A 365 -13.42 -27.05 12.20
CA ALA A 365 -13.49 -26.18 13.36
C ALA A 365 -13.08 -24.76 12.97
N GLU A 366 -13.73 -23.76 13.58
CA GLU A 366 -13.33 -22.35 13.40
C GLU A 366 -12.00 -22.11 14.11
N LEU A 367 -11.13 -21.29 13.51
CA LEU A 367 -9.86 -20.95 14.16
C LEU A 367 -10.11 -20.12 15.43
N GLU A 368 -9.31 -20.38 16.45
CA GLU A 368 -9.33 -19.66 17.72
C GLU A 368 -7.94 -19.07 17.99
N GLY A 369 -7.86 -17.90 18.61
CA GLY A 369 -6.57 -17.29 18.95
C GLY A 369 -6.70 -15.83 19.38
N GLN A 370 -5.61 -15.23 19.86
CA GLN A 370 -5.63 -13.85 20.33
C GLN A 370 -6.01 -12.84 19.23
N HIS A 371 -5.58 -13.09 18.00
CA HIS A 371 -5.72 -12.19 16.86
C HIS A 371 -6.90 -12.53 15.93
N TYR A 372 -7.68 -13.56 16.24
CA TYR A 372 -8.89 -13.90 15.48
C TYR A 372 -10.02 -12.91 15.81
N PRO A 373 -10.84 -12.45 14.84
CA PRO A 373 -10.93 -12.91 13.44
C PRO A 373 -10.00 -12.18 12.44
N HIS A 374 -9.25 -11.18 12.88
CA HIS A 374 -8.42 -10.29 12.05
C HIS A 374 -7.10 -10.92 11.59
N LEU A 375 -7.16 -12.16 11.12
CA LEU A 375 -6.05 -12.89 10.54
C LEU A 375 -6.03 -12.69 9.02
N PHE A 376 -4.87 -12.30 8.52
CA PHE A 376 -4.58 -12.14 7.10
C PHE A 376 -3.28 -12.90 6.76
N ASN A 377 -3.04 -13.14 5.48
CA ASN A 377 -1.80 -13.75 4.96
C ASN A 377 -1.27 -14.94 5.80
N LEU A 378 -2.04 -16.03 5.88
CA LEU A 378 -1.66 -17.22 6.64
C LEU A 378 -0.83 -18.16 5.76
N THR A 379 0.27 -18.68 6.29
CA THR A 379 1.03 -19.78 5.69
C THR A 379 1.45 -20.78 6.74
N SER A 380 1.64 -22.03 6.33
CA SER A 380 2.10 -23.10 7.19
C SER A 380 2.97 -24.07 6.41
N ARG A 381 3.78 -24.82 7.16
CA ARG A 381 4.54 -25.93 6.61
C ARG A 381 3.70 -27.21 6.70
N GLU A 382 3.76 -28.01 5.64
CA GLU A 382 2.94 -29.22 5.42
C GLU A 382 2.91 -30.20 6.62
N ASN A 383 4.03 -30.34 7.35
CA ASN A 383 4.21 -31.26 8.49
C ASN A 383 4.54 -30.55 9.81
N SER A 384 4.14 -29.29 9.97
CA SER A 384 4.42 -28.51 11.18
C SER A 384 3.14 -27.95 11.77
N GLN A 385 3.08 -27.86 13.09
CA GLN A 385 2.11 -27.01 13.77
C GLN A 385 2.44 -25.53 13.56
N GLN A 386 3.64 -25.20 13.07
CA GLN A 386 4.03 -23.80 12.88
C GLN A 386 3.21 -23.13 11.79
N ILE A 387 2.73 -21.94 12.12
CA ILE A 387 2.08 -21.02 11.19
C ILE A 387 2.76 -19.66 11.25
N ILE A 388 2.70 -18.95 10.14
CA ILE A 388 3.00 -17.53 10.05
C ILE A 388 1.74 -16.86 9.54
N TYR A 389 1.35 -15.77 10.16
CA TYR A 389 0.20 -14.99 9.74
C TYR A 389 0.43 -13.52 10.01
N SER A 390 -0.37 -12.67 9.38
CA SER A 390 -0.46 -11.28 9.74
C SER A 390 -1.76 -10.96 10.48
N TYR A 391 -1.68 -10.00 11.40
CA TYR A 391 -2.80 -9.40 12.12
C TYR A 391 -2.88 -7.93 11.74
N SER A 392 -4.07 -7.46 11.40
CA SER A 392 -4.30 -6.07 11.02
C SER A 392 -5.76 -5.67 11.25
N THR A 393 -6.01 -4.37 11.42
CA THR A 393 -7.37 -3.79 11.37
C THR A 393 -7.31 -2.54 10.51
N ALA A 394 -8.44 -1.98 10.08
CA ALA A 394 -8.47 -0.74 9.30
C ALA A 394 -7.77 0.45 9.99
N SER A 395 -7.58 0.40 11.32
CA SER A 395 -6.87 1.39 12.13
C SER A 395 -5.56 0.88 12.76
N GLY A 396 -5.14 -0.34 12.43
CA GLY A 396 -3.98 -1.01 13.01
C GLY A 396 -3.06 -1.59 11.92
N PRO A 397 -1.88 -0.97 11.68
CA PRO A 397 -0.92 -1.44 10.67
C PRO A 397 -0.60 -2.92 10.80
N GLU A 398 -0.32 -3.57 9.67
CA GLU A 398 -0.04 -5.00 9.60
C GLU A 398 1.13 -5.41 10.52
N GLN A 399 0.89 -6.43 11.33
CA GLN A 399 1.85 -7.05 12.23
C GLN A 399 1.98 -8.53 11.91
N TRP A 400 3.22 -9.04 11.89
CA TRP A 400 3.49 -10.42 11.50
C TRP A 400 3.84 -11.26 12.73
N PHE A 401 3.23 -12.44 12.83
CA PHE A 401 3.41 -13.36 13.94
C PHE A 401 3.82 -14.74 13.46
N TRP A 402 4.60 -15.43 14.30
CA TRP A 402 4.79 -16.86 14.21
C TRP A 402 4.14 -17.51 15.44
N ALA A 403 3.49 -18.64 15.22
CA ALA A 403 2.75 -19.33 16.27
C ALA A 403 2.72 -20.84 16.01
N ALA A 404 2.17 -21.59 16.96
CA ALA A 404 1.77 -22.98 16.76
C ALA A 404 0.24 -23.08 16.61
N LEU A 405 -0.22 -23.97 15.74
CA LEU A 405 -1.62 -24.30 15.53
C LEU A 405 -1.89 -25.71 16.07
N GLU A 406 -2.41 -25.76 17.30
CA GLU A 406 -2.81 -26.98 17.98
C GLU A 406 -4.31 -27.21 17.76
N ASN A 407 -4.65 -28.20 16.93
CA ASN A 407 -6.00 -28.36 16.38
C ASN A 407 -6.49 -27.05 15.74
N GLN A 408 -7.58 -26.43 16.22
CA GLN A 408 -8.06 -25.15 15.70
C GLN A 408 -7.46 -23.93 16.40
N LYS A 409 -6.71 -24.13 17.49
CA LYS A 409 -6.26 -23.07 18.36
C LYS A 409 -4.84 -22.61 18.01
N ILE A 410 -4.72 -21.33 17.71
CA ILE A 410 -3.44 -20.64 17.62
C ILE A 410 -2.95 -20.39 19.05
N VAL A 411 -1.73 -20.82 19.32
CA VAL A 411 -1.07 -20.70 20.63
C VAL A 411 0.37 -20.27 20.47
N ASN A 412 0.93 -19.72 21.54
CA ASN A 412 2.33 -19.27 21.61
C ASN A 412 2.65 -18.23 20.52
N GLU A 413 1.73 -17.31 20.26
CA GLU A 413 1.86 -16.21 19.32
C GLU A 413 3.05 -15.31 19.70
N LYS A 414 3.99 -15.13 18.77
CA LYS A 414 5.16 -14.29 18.98
C LYS A 414 5.40 -13.39 17.77
N PRO A 415 5.73 -12.10 17.97
CA PRO A 415 6.09 -11.22 16.86
C PRO A 415 7.23 -11.81 16.03
N LEU A 416 7.05 -11.86 14.72
CA LEU A 416 8.03 -12.38 13.78
C LEU A 416 9.00 -11.28 13.32
N LEU A 417 8.45 -10.13 12.94
CA LEU A 417 9.19 -8.99 12.41
C LEU A 417 8.42 -7.69 12.68
N GLU A 418 9.12 -6.57 12.52
CA GLU A 418 8.53 -5.23 12.57
C GLU A 418 8.70 -4.55 11.21
N LEU A 419 7.61 -4.00 10.67
CA LEU A 419 7.59 -3.13 9.50
C LEU A 419 7.12 -1.74 9.91
N ASN A 420 7.46 -0.74 9.11
CA ASN A 420 6.88 0.60 9.21
C ASN A 420 6.99 1.25 10.61
N PRO A 421 8.17 1.26 11.26
CA PRO A 421 8.33 1.81 12.61
C PRO A 421 7.90 3.29 12.70
N HIS A 422 7.97 4.03 11.58
CA HIS A 422 7.55 5.43 11.48
C HIS A 422 6.04 5.65 11.74
N LEU A 423 5.22 4.61 11.60
CA LEU A 423 3.77 4.69 11.84
C LEU A 423 3.38 4.59 13.32
N LYS A 424 4.27 4.10 14.20
CA LYS A 424 3.96 3.87 15.64
C LYS A 424 3.46 5.12 16.38
N ASN A 425 3.96 6.30 16.00
CA ASN A 425 3.62 7.57 16.64
C ASN A 425 2.64 8.41 15.80
N LYS A 426 1.93 7.80 14.84
CA LYS A 426 0.93 8.47 14.02
C LYS A 426 -0.43 8.38 14.69
N LYS A 427 -1.21 9.45 14.60
CA LYS A 427 -2.61 9.40 15.00
C LYS A 427 -3.39 8.54 13.99
N MET A 428 -3.98 7.45 14.45
CA MET A 428 -4.85 6.61 13.61
C MET A 428 -6.28 7.14 13.65
N ALA A 429 -6.99 7.03 12.53
CA ALA A 429 -8.43 7.24 12.53
C ALA A 429 -9.08 6.14 13.39
N ARG A 430 -10.14 6.48 14.12
CA ARG A 430 -11.05 5.45 14.60
C ARG A 430 -11.77 4.85 13.39
N THR A 431 -11.91 3.54 13.34
CA THR A 431 -12.62 2.82 12.28
C THR A 431 -13.80 2.03 12.82
N GLU A 432 -14.79 1.76 11.98
CA GLU A 432 -15.95 0.92 12.28
C GLU A 432 -16.44 0.23 11.00
N VAL A 433 -16.69 -1.08 11.06
CA VAL A 433 -17.45 -1.78 10.01
C VAL A 433 -18.93 -1.46 10.22
N ILE A 434 -19.52 -0.71 9.31
CA ILE A 434 -20.93 -0.31 9.37
C ILE A 434 -21.75 -1.09 8.35
N LYS A 435 -23.05 -1.20 8.63
CA LYS A 435 -24.01 -1.91 7.77
C LYS A 435 -25.25 -1.06 7.54
N TRP A 436 -25.80 -1.11 6.33
CA TRP A 436 -27.03 -0.41 5.95
C TRP A 436 -27.82 -1.21 4.91
N LYS A 437 -29.05 -0.76 4.61
CA LYS A 437 -29.86 -1.36 3.55
C LYS A 437 -29.59 -0.64 2.22
N GLY A 438 -29.15 -1.40 1.22
CA GLY A 438 -28.80 -0.91 -0.11
C GLY A 438 -29.90 -1.12 -1.15
N ALA A 439 -29.49 -1.25 -2.41
CA ALA A 439 -30.30 -1.77 -3.50
C ALA A 439 -30.89 -3.13 -3.12
N LEU A 440 -32.02 -3.49 -3.76
CA LEU A 440 -32.73 -4.75 -3.49
C LEU A 440 -33.16 -4.97 -2.02
N ASN A 441 -33.02 -3.96 -1.15
CA ASN A 441 -33.18 -4.05 0.31
C ASN A 441 -32.23 -5.09 0.96
N GLU A 442 -31.11 -5.38 0.31
CA GLU A 442 -30.05 -6.23 0.83
C GLU A 442 -29.15 -5.45 1.81
N GLU A 443 -28.43 -6.17 2.66
CA GLU A 443 -27.49 -5.56 3.60
C GLU A 443 -26.16 -5.27 2.89
N ILE A 444 -25.73 -4.02 2.95
CA ILE A 444 -24.44 -3.54 2.46
C ILE A 444 -23.55 -3.26 3.64
N GLU A 445 -22.27 -3.50 3.47
CA GLU A 445 -21.24 -3.28 4.48
C GLU A 445 -20.17 -2.32 3.96
N GLY A 446 -19.49 -1.61 4.86
CA GLY A 446 -18.37 -0.77 4.50
C GLY A 446 -17.54 -0.35 5.71
N ILE A 447 -16.32 0.11 5.45
CA ILE A 447 -15.42 0.62 6.49
C ILE A 447 -15.60 2.13 6.62
N LEU A 448 -15.97 2.58 7.82
CA LEU A 448 -16.11 4.00 8.14
C LEU A 448 -14.90 4.48 8.97
N TYR A 449 -14.14 5.41 8.41
CA TYR A 449 -13.09 6.15 9.12
C TYR A 449 -13.64 7.46 9.67
N TYR A 450 -13.40 7.71 10.95
CA TYR A 450 -13.85 8.91 11.64
C TYR A 450 -12.85 10.07 11.49
N PRO A 451 -13.33 11.33 11.46
CA PRO A 451 -12.46 12.50 11.61
C PRO A 451 -11.59 12.40 12.86
N PHE A 452 -10.34 12.85 12.78
CA PHE A 452 -9.41 12.81 13.92
C PHE A 452 -9.90 13.62 15.12
N ASP A 453 -10.67 14.66 14.88
CA ASP A 453 -11.27 15.57 15.87
C ASP A 453 -12.77 15.28 16.08
N TYR A 454 -13.23 14.05 15.83
CA TYR A 454 -14.64 13.70 15.95
C TYR A 454 -15.24 14.08 17.32
N GLN A 455 -16.37 14.78 17.28
CA GLN A 455 -17.15 15.19 18.44
C GLN A 455 -18.60 14.71 18.25
N PRO A 456 -19.16 13.94 19.20
CA PRO A 456 -20.56 13.53 19.15
C PRO A 456 -21.51 14.73 18.99
N GLY A 457 -22.48 14.61 18.08
CA GLY A 457 -23.48 15.65 17.81
C GLY A 457 -23.06 16.70 16.78
N LYS A 458 -21.80 16.74 16.34
CA LYS A 458 -21.36 17.56 15.19
C LYS A 458 -21.45 16.75 13.90
N LYS A 459 -21.96 17.37 12.84
CA LYS A 459 -21.95 16.84 11.48
C LYS A 459 -20.64 17.19 10.78
N TYR A 460 -20.09 16.25 10.03
CA TYR A 460 -18.83 16.41 9.31
C TYR A 460 -19.01 16.16 7.79
N PRO A 461 -18.12 16.68 6.93
CA PRO A 461 -18.03 16.26 5.53
C PRO A 461 -17.80 14.75 5.43
N LEU A 462 -18.12 14.17 4.27
CA LEU A 462 -17.84 12.77 3.94
C LEU A 462 -17.12 12.67 2.60
N PHE A 463 -16.11 11.81 2.55
CA PHE A 463 -15.54 11.29 1.31
C PHE A 463 -15.97 9.83 1.10
N LEU A 464 -16.49 9.51 -0.07
CA LEU A 464 -16.52 8.13 -0.56
C LEU A 464 -15.16 7.80 -1.15
N ASN A 465 -14.53 6.74 -0.66
CA ASN A 465 -13.29 6.20 -1.18
C ASN A 465 -13.59 4.79 -1.71
N ILE A 466 -13.78 4.65 -3.01
CA ILE A 466 -14.42 3.49 -3.61
C ILE A 466 -13.33 2.57 -4.19
N HIS A 467 -13.33 1.30 -3.78
CA HIS A 467 -12.37 0.31 -4.28
C HIS A 467 -12.54 0.00 -5.78
N GLY A 468 -11.44 -0.42 -6.41
CA GLY A 468 -11.42 -0.95 -7.78
C GLY A 468 -12.11 -2.32 -7.87
N GLY A 469 -12.25 -2.87 -9.09
CA GLY A 469 -12.96 -4.13 -9.27
C GLY A 469 -13.55 -4.27 -10.67
N PRO A 470 -14.86 -4.55 -10.83
CA PRO A 470 -15.90 -4.38 -9.81
C PRO A 470 -15.92 -5.47 -8.73
N THR A 471 -15.19 -6.56 -8.92
CA THR A 471 -15.06 -7.68 -7.98
C THR A 471 -14.00 -7.45 -6.89
N GLY A 472 -13.88 -6.22 -6.39
CA GLY A 472 -13.00 -5.86 -5.26
C GLY A 472 -13.69 -5.99 -3.91
N ILE A 473 -12.96 -5.75 -2.82
CA ILE A 473 -13.51 -5.66 -1.46
C ILE A 473 -12.58 -4.83 -0.56
N ASP A 474 -13.15 -3.94 0.23
CA ASP A 474 -12.50 -3.29 1.37
C ASP A 474 -12.70 -4.13 2.64
N MET A 475 -11.60 -4.56 3.24
CA MET A 475 -11.60 -5.35 4.47
C MET A 475 -11.31 -4.48 5.69
N ASP A 476 -11.68 -4.93 6.90
CA ASP A 476 -11.20 -4.34 8.15
C ASP A 476 -9.73 -4.73 8.37
N SER A 477 -8.88 -4.20 7.50
CA SER A 477 -7.44 -4.41 7.41
C SER A 477 -6.79 -3.10 7.02
N PHE A 478 -5.54 -2.88 7.44
CA PHE A 478 -4.90 -1.59 7.25
C PHE A 478 -4.60 -1.33 5.77
N GLU A 479 -5.24 -0.29 5.21
CA GLU A 479 -5.00 0.17 3.85
C GLU A 479 -4.57 1.63 3.82
N ALA A 480 -3.40 1.86 3.23
CA ALA A 480 -2.91 3.18 2.87
C ALA A 480 -2.04 3.04 1.61
N SER A 481 -2.50 3.62 0.50
CA SER A 481 -1.84 3.58 -0.79
C SER A 481 -1.95 4.93 -1.50
N TYR A 482 -1.24 5.10 -2.61
CA TYR A 482 -1.40 6.31 -3.42
C TYR A 482 -2.80 6.42 -4.03
N ALA A 483 -3.51 5.31 -4.21
CA ALA A 483 -4.88 5.27 -4.72
C ALA A 483 -5.89 5.60 -3.62
N TYR A 484 -5.68 5.07 -2.41
CA TYR A 484 -6.61 5.12 -1.28
C TYR A 484 -5.87 5.53 0.01
N TYR A 485 -6.21 6.69 0.58
CA TYR A 485 -5.48 7.25 1.72
C TYR A 485 -6.42 7.77 2.83
N PRO A 486 -7.25 6.89 3.41
CA PRO A 486 -8.33 7.30 4.32
C PRO A 486 -7.83 8.10 5.53
N HIS A 487 -6.63 7.80 6.06
CA HIS A 487 -6.06 8.54 7.18
C HIS A 487 -5.74 10.01 6.87
N LEU A 488 -5.30 10.34 5.65
CA LEU A 488 -5.04 11.74 5.26
C LEU A 488 -6.34 12.54 5.12
N LEU A 489 -7.39 11.92 4.59
CA LEU A 489 -8.71 12.55 4.49
C LEU A 489 -9.36 12.71 5.87
N ALA A 490 -9.31 11.67 6.72
CA ALA A 490 -9.78 11.72 8.10
C ALA A 490 -9.06 12.82 8.92
N GLN A 491 -7.76 13.02 8.68
CA GLN A 491 -6.97 14.10 9.28
C GLN A 491 -7.46 15.49 8.87
N LYS A 492 -8.04 15.65 7.67
CA LYS A 492 -8.65 16.91 7.20
C LYS A 492 -10.03 17.18 7.80
N GLY A 493 -10.51 16.32 8.71
CA GLY A 493 -11.75 16.55 9.43
C GLY A 493 -12.99 16.07 8.68
N CYS A 494 -12.90 14.97 7.92
CA CYS A 494 -14.04 14.34 7.26
C CYS A 494 -14.18 12.87 7.64
N PHE A 495 -15.39 12.33 7.52
CA PHE A 495 -15.57 10.89 7.46
C PHE A 495 -15.05 10.37 6.13
N VAL A 496 -14.53 9.14 6.11
CA VAL A 496 -14.25 8.40 4.88
C VAL A 496 -15.04 7.10 4.92
N LEU A 497 -15.89 6.87 3.94
CA LEU A 497 -16.61 5.60 3.78
C LEU A 497 -16.02 4.84 2.60
N MET A 498 -15.65 3.59 2.86
CA MET A 498 -15.15 2.61 1.90
C MET A 498 -16.22 1.51 1.76
N PRO A 499 -17.16 1.64 0.80
CA PRO A 499 -18.32 0.77 0.68
C PRO A 499 -18.03 -0.49 -0.14
N ASN A 500 -18.50 -1.64 0.35
CA ASN A 500 -18.55 -2.90 -0.41
C ASN A 500 -19.92 -3.03 -1.08
N TYR A 501 -20.05 -2.39 -2.24
CA TYR A 501 -21.28 -2.32 -3.02
C TYR A 501 -21.65 -3.67 -3.66
N HIS A 502 -22.90 -3.85 -4.08
CA HIS A 502 -23.32 -4.96 -4.95
C HIS A 502 -22.30 -5.15 -6.07
N GLY A 503 -21.77 -6.35 -6.28
CA GLY A 503 -20.65 -6.58 -7.20
C GLY A 503 -19.31 -6.85 -6.50
N SER A 504 -19.14 -6.42 -5.25
CA SER A 504 -17.96 -6.77 -4.45
C SER A 504 -17.89 -8.28 -4.16
N VAL A 505 -16.68 -8.82 -4.06
CA VAL A 505 -16.45 -10.20 -3.60
C VAL A 505 -16.63 -10.30 -2.08
N GLY A 506 -16.67 -11.53 -1.55
CA GLY A 506 -16.76 -11.75 -0.09
C GLY A 506 -18.19 -11.91 0.45
N TYR A 507 -19.21 -11.78 -0.41
CA TYR A 507 -20.65 -11.87 -0.07
C TYR A 507 -21.39 -12.99 -0.83
N GLY A 508 -20.63 -13.91 -1.45
CA GLY A 508 -21.15 -15.05 -2.21
C GLY A 508 -21.50 -14.73 -3.67
N GLN A 509 -21.76 -15.80 -4.44
CA GLN A 509 -21.91 -15.72 -5.89
C GLN A 509 -23.03 -14.75 -6.34
N LYS A 510 -24.20 -14.78 -5.70
CA LYS A 510 -25.32 -13.92 -6.10
C LYS A 510 -25.00 -12.44 -5.97
N PHE A 511 -24.26 -12.06 -4.93
CA PHE A 511 -23.97 -10.67 -4.63
C PHE A 511 -22.91 -10.11 -5.58
N VAL A 512 -21.82 -10.83 -5.84
CA VAL A 512 -20.76 -10.41 -6.77
C VAL A 512 -21.26 -10.35 -8.24
N GLU A 513 -22.24 -11.17 -8.62
CA GLU A 513 -22.82 -11.16 -9.96
C GLU A 513 -23.99 -10.18 -10.12
N SER A 514 -24.48 -9.59 -9.03
CA SER A 514 -25.73 -8.82 -9.00
C SER A 514 -25.75 -7.59 -9.92
N ILE A 515 -24.57 -7.07 -10.28
CA ILE A 515 -24.43 -5.90 -11.16
C ILE A 515 -24.43 -6.24 -12.64
N LYS A 516 -24.59 -7.52 -13.01
CA LYS A 516 -24.83 -7.92 -14.39
C LYS A 516 -26.12 -7.26 -14.90
N ASP A 517 -26.03 -6.48 -15.97
CA ASP A 517 -27.06 -5.57 -16.51
C ASP A 517 -27.46 -4.41 -15.57
N HIS A 518 -26.72 -4.22 -14.47
CA HIS A 518 -26.97 -3.23 -13.43
C HIS A 518 -25.67 -2.59 -12.93
N TYR A 519 -24.71 -2.39 -13.83
CA TYR A 519 -23.33 -2.03 -13.51
C TYR A 519 -23.20 -0.75 -12.69
N TYR A 520 -24.07 0.23 -12.94
CA TYR A 520 -24.13 1.49 -12.20
C TYR A 520 -25.28 1.56 -11.21
N ASP A 521 -26.45 1.01 -11.55
CA ASP A 521 -27.70 1.17 -10.80
C ASP A 521 -27.56 0.78 -9.33
N TYR A 522 -27.27 -0.50 -9.07
CA TYR A 522 -27.20 -1.03 -7.71
C TYR A 522 -26.02 -0.47 -6.91
N PRO A 523 -24.79 -0.39 -7.47
CA PRO A 523 -23.68 0.20 -6.73
C PRO A 523 -23.90 1.66 -6.34
N ILE A 524 -24.48 2.48 -7.23
CA ILE A 524 -24.79 3.88 -6.92
C ILE A 524 -25.87 3.96 -5.84
N GLU A 525 -26.95 3.18 -5.96
CA GLU A 525 -28.01 3.15 -4.96
C GLU A 525 -27.49 2.72 -3.58
N ASP A 526 -26.62 1.71 -3.52
CA ASP A 526 -25.98 1.26 -2.28
C ASP A 526 -25.22 2.39 -1.59
N MET A 527 -24.37 3.09 -2.34
CA MET A 527 -23.56 4.17 -1.80
C MET A 527 -24.42 5.36 -1.35
N LEU A 528 -25.43 5.73 -2.13
CA LEU A 528 -26.35 6.80 -1.77
C LEU A 528 -27.15 6.47 -0.49
N LYS A 529 -27.64 5.25 -0.34
CA LYS A 529 -28.32 4.80 0.89
C LYS A 529 -27.37 4.72 2.09
N GLY A 530 -26.10 4.40 1.87
CA GLY A 530 -25.07 4.45 2.92
C GLY A 530 -24.84 5.87 3.43
N ILE A 531 -24.79 6.84 2.50
CA ILE A 531 -24.73 8.26 2.86
C ILE A 531 -25.98 8.68 3.64
N ASP A 532 -27.18 8.33 3.16
CA ASP A 532 -28.44 8.67 3.84
C ASP A 532 -28.51 8.04 5.23
N TYR A 533 -28.01 6.82 5.41
CA TYR A 533 -27.87 6.18 6.72
C TYR A 533 -27.00 7.02 7.67
N LEU A 534 -25.81 7.45 7.25
CA LEU A 534 -24.92 8.29 8.06
C LEU A 534 -25.51 9.67 8.36
N VAL A 535 -26.22 10.27 7.40
CA VAL A 535 -26.95 11.54 7.59
C VAL A 535 -28.07 11.37 8.62
N SER A 536 -28.82 10.26 8.56
CA SER A 536 -29.90 9.96 9.52
C SER A 536 -29.39 9.75 10.95
N LYS A 537 -28.14 9.29 11.11
CA LYS A 537 -27.44 9.19 12.40
C LYS A 537 -26.90 10.53 12.91
N GLY A 538 -27.02 11.60 12.12
CA GLY A 538 -26.50 12.93 12.44
C GLY A 538 -24.98 13.05 12.34
N LEU A 539 -24.31 12.13 11.64
CA LEU A 539 -22.85 12.11 11.52
C LEU A 539 -22.35 12.96 10.35
N VAL A 540 -23.05 12.91 9.22
CA VAL A 540 -22.60 13.52 7.96
C VAL A 540 -23.44 14.74 7.59
N ASN A 541 -22.77 15.76 7.03
CA ASN A 541 -23.42 16.89 6.37
C ASN A 541 -23.74 16.52 4.90
N PRO A 542 -25.02 16.43 4.49
CA PRO A 542 -25.40 16.03 3.13
C PRO A 542 -24.94 17.02 2.04
N ASP A 543 -24.59 18.26 2.39
CA ASP A 543 -24.13 19.27 1.43
C ASP A 543 -22.61 19.24 1.20
N GLN A 544 -21.87 18.39 1.93
CA GLN A 544 -20.42 18.29 1.89
C GLN A 544 -19.99 16.84 1.61
N LEU A 545 -20.23 16.39 0.39
CA LEU A 545 -19.89 15.05 -0.10
C LEU A 545 -18.81 15.12 -1.20
N GLY A 546 -17.71 14.41 -1.02
CA GLY A 546 -16.68 14.17 -2.03
C GLY A 546 -16.65 12.70 -2.44
N THR A 547 -16.20 12.40 -3.66
CA THR A 547 -16.00 11.01 -4.12
C THR A 547 -14.63 10.86 -4.77
N MET A 548 -14.02 9.69 -4.59
CA MET A 548 -12.81 9.34 -5.31
C MET A 548 -12.64 7.82 -5.42
N GLY A 549 -11.90 7.40 -6.44
CA GLY A 549 -11.53 6.00 -6.61
C GLY A 549 -10.55 5.78 -7.77
N TRP A 550 -10.08 4.55 -7.90
CA TRP A 550 -9.19 4.11 -8.96
C TRP A 550 -9.80 2.90 -9.68
N SER A 551 -9.63 2.78 -11.00
CA SER A 551 -10.28 1.72 -11.80
C SER A 551 -11.81 1.79 -11.63
N ASN A 552 -12.49 0.67 -11.34
CA ASN A 552 -13.95 0.68 -11.13
C ASN A 552 -14.42 1.70 -10.07
N GLY A 553 -13.63 1.98 -9.03
CA GLY A 553 -13.99 3.02 -8.06
C GLY A 553 -14.01 4.43 -8.67
N GLY A 554 -13.15 4.68 -9.66
CA GLY A 554 -13.18 5.88 -10.48
C GLY A 554 -14.38 5.90 -11.44
N ILE A 555 -14.73 4.75 -12.04
CA ILE A 555 -15.90 4.59 -12.91
C ILE A 555 -17.19 4.91 -12.15
N LEU A 556 -17.34 4.35 -10.95
CA LEU A 556 -18.48 4.63 -10.07
C LEU A 556 -18.45 6.07 -9.54
N SER A 557 -17.28 6.66 -9.29
CA SER A 557 -17.16 8.08 -8.94
C SER A 557 -17.58 9.01 -10.08
N ILE A 558 -17.30 8.65 -11.34
CA ILE A 558 -17.85 9.34 -12.52
C ILE A 558 -19.37 9.21 -12.54
N GLY A 559 -19.90 7.99 -12.39
CA GLY A 559 -21.34 7.74 -12.38
C GLY A 559 -22.08 8.57 -11.31
N LEU A 560 -21.56 8.60 -10.08
CA LEU A 560 -22.07 9.44 -9.00
C LEU A 560 -22.04 10.94 -9.35
N SER A 561 -21.02 11.40 -10.08
CA SER A 561 -20.88 12.80 -10.47
C SER A 561 -21.80 13.19 -11.63
N VAL A 562 -22.11 12.25 -12.51
CA VAL A 562 -22.94 12.45 -13.71
C VAL A 562 -24.42 12.33 -13.40
N TRP A 563 -24.83 11.27 -12.71
CA TRP A 563 -26.25 10.95 -12.50
C TRP A 563 -26.80 11.43 -11.14
N THR A 564 -26.00 12.17 -10.37
CA THR A 564 -26.45 12.81 -9.13
C THR A 564 -25.90 14.24 -9.04
N ASP A 565 -26.52 15.08 -8.20
CA ASP A 565 -26.09 16.45 -7.91
C ASP A 565 -25.52 16.62 -6.48
N LYS A 566 -25.34 15.50 -5.77
CA LYS A 566 -24.96 15.45 -4.36
C LYS A 566 -23.49 15.80 -4.13
N PHE A 567 -22.60 15.37 -5.02
CA PHE A 567 -21.15 15.50 -4.85
C PHE A 567 -20.61 16.88 -5.23
N LYS A 568 -19.59 17.33 -4.51
CA LYS A 568 -18.99 18.67 -4.64
C LYS A 568 -17.57 18.64 -5.17
N VAL A 569 -16.94 17.46 -5.22
CA VAL A 569 -15.62 17.25 -5.83
C VAL A 569 -15.44 15.77 -6.18
N ALA A 570 -14.70 15.50 -7.26
CA ALA A 570 -14.35 14.15 -7.69
C ALA A 570 -12.85 13.99 -7.96
N GLY A 571 -12.29 12.87 -7.49
CA GLY A 571 -10.93 12.41 -7.81
C GLY A 571 -10.94 11.07 -8.55
N ILE A 572 -10.53 11.07 -9.82
CA ILE A 572 -10.76 9.97 -10.76
C ILE A 572 -9.43 9.40 -11.24
N GLY A 573 -9.10 8.18 -10.83
CA GLY A 573 -7.91 7.46 -11.31
C GLY A 573 -8.26 6.34 -12.29
N ALA A 574 -7.64 6.35 -13.47
CA ALA A 574 -7.70 5.29 -14.47
C ALA A 574 -9.10 4.68 -14.62
N ALA A 575 -10.07 5.46 -15.12
CA ALA A 575 -11.48 5.08 -15.20
C ALA A 575 -12.10 5.34 -16.58
N ASP A 576 -13.02 4.46 -16.98
CA ASP A 576 -13.78 4.52 -18.23
C ASP A 576 -14.86 5.61 -18.24
N VAL A 577 -15.01 6.23 -19.40
CA VAL A 577 -16.13 7.13 -19.73
C VAL A 577 -16.85 6.72 -21.02
N ASP A 578 -16.22 5.92 -21.88
CA ASP A 578 -16.81 5.43 -23.11
C ASP A 578 -16.67 3.91 -23.25
N TRP A 579 -17.76 3.21 -23.00
CA TRP A 579 -17.84 1.76 -23.14
C TRP A 579 -17.75 1.29 -24.61
N PHE A 580 -18.06 2.15 -25.60
CA PHE A 580 -17.89 1.76 -27.00
C PHE A 580 -16.42 1.54 -27.33
N SER A 581 -15.56 2.48 -26.92
CA SER A 581 -14.12 2.36 -27.15
C SER A 581 -13.48 1.34 -26.21
N ASP A 582 -13.97 1.21 -24.97
CA ASP A 582 -13.45 0.24 -24.00
C ASP A 582 -13.50 -1.19 -24.52
N TYR A 583 -14.65 -1.62 -25.08
CA TYR A 583 -14.86 -2.97 -25.63
C TYR A 583 -13.69 -3.44 -26.52
N GLY A 584 -13.15 -2.53 -27.35
CA GLY A 584 -12.10 -2.84 -28.31
C GLY A 584 -10.68 -2.47 -27.88
N THR A 585 -10.50 -1.74 -26.77
CA THR A 585 -9.18 -1.21 -26.37
C THR A 585 -8.71 -1.71 -25.01
N CYS A 586 -9.61 -2.11 -24.11
CA CYS A 586 -9.27 -2.75 -22.85
C CYS A 586 -8.78 -4.18 -23.07
N ALA A 587 -7.72 -4.57 -22.36
CA ALA A 587 -7.09 -5.89 -22.45
C ALA A 587 -8.01 -7.06 -22.09
N PHE A 588 -9.19 -6.78 -21.51
CA PHE A 588 -10.23 -7.75 -21.19
C PHE A 588 -11.64 -7.27 -21.58
N GLY A 589 -11.75 -6.20 -22.38
CA GLY A 589 -13.01 -5.49 -22.68
C GLY A 589 -14.09 -6.38 -23.29
N VAL A 590 -13.73 -7.24 -24.26
CA VAL A 590 -14.68 -8.14 -24.92
C VAL A 590 -15.38 -9.06 -23.92
N SER A 591 -14.63 -9.75 -23.07
CA SER A 591 -15.22 -10.65 -22.06
C SER A 591 -15.97 -9.88 -20.98
N PHE A 592 -15.42 -8.75 -20.54
CA PHE A 592 -15.99 -7.91 -19.50
C PHE A 592 -17.36 -7.35 -19.88
N ASP A 593 -17.45 -6.73 -21.05
CA ASP A 593 -18.66 -6.13 -21.56
C ASP A 593 -19.73 -7.16 -21.88
N ASN A 594 -19.35 -8.26 -22.54
CA ASN A 594 -20.31 -9.34 -22.81
C ASN A 594 -20.87 -9.93 -21.51
N TYR A 595 -20.09 -9.92 -20.42
CA TYR A 595 -20.57 -10.32 -19.10
C TYR A 595 -21.50 -9.27 -18.48
N TYR A 596 -21.05 -8.04 -18.27
CA TYR A 596 -21.79 -7.02 -17.50
C TYR A 596 -22.87 -6.32 -18.31
N PHE A 597 -22.67 -6.13 -19.61
CA PHE A 597 -23.60 -5.44 -20.50
C PHE A 597 -24.32 -6.40 -21.45
N LEU A 598 -24.21 -7.71 -21.23
CA LEU A 598 -24.95 -8.76 -21.94
C LEU A 598 -24.82 -8.73 -23.48
N GLY A 599 -23.72 -8.21 -24.02
CA GLY A 599 -23.46 -8.23 -25.45
C GLY A 599 -22.60 -7.08 -25.91
N ALA A 600 -22.20 -7.13 -27.18
CA ALA A 600 -21.29 -6.16 -27.78
C ALA A 600 -22.01 -4.83 -28.15
N PRO A 601 -21.26 -3.74 -28.41
CA PRO A 601 -21.86 -2.43 -28.70
C PRO A 601 -22.75 -2.39 -29.95
N TRP A 602 -22.50 -3.24 -30.96
CA TRP A 602 -23.34 -3.32 -32.16
C TRP A 602 -24.60 -4.18 -31.96
N GLU A 603 -24.69 -4.95 -30.87
CA GLU A 603 -25.86 -5.75 -30.51
C GLU A 603 -26.77 -5.00 -29.54
N ARG A 604 -26.20 -4.17 -28.66
CA ARG A 604 -26.93 -3.33 -27.68
C ARG A 604 -26.55 -1.84 -27.74
N PRO A 605 -26.59 -1.16 -28.89
CA PRO A 605 -26.10 0.21 -29.02
C PRO A 605 -26.79 1.20 -28.04
N ASP A 606 -28.10 1.04 -27.81
CA ASP A 606 -28.84 1.91 -26.88
C ASP A 606 -28.35 1.77 -25.42
N TYR A 607 -27.97 0.55 -25.01
CA TYR A 607 -27.46 0.30 -23.66
C TYR A 607 -26.10 0.99 -23.45
N TYR A 608 -25.22 0.90 -24.44
CA TYR A 608 -23.93 1.59 -24.41
C TYR A 608 -24.10 3.11 -24.45
N LEU A 609 -25.01 3.63 -25.28
CA LEU A 609 -25.34 5.07 -25.30
C LEU A 609 -25.87 5.55 -23.94
N GLN A 610 -26.68 4.74 -23.26
CA GLN A 610 -27.21 5.06 -21.94
C GLN A 610 -26.13 5.02 -20.86
N ASN A 611 -25.24 4.02 -20.88
CA ASN A 611 -24.31 3.75 -19.80
C ASN A 611 -22.93 4.39 -19.95
N SER A 612 -22.53 4.86 -21.14
CA SER A 612 -21.26 5.61 -21.33
C SER A 612 -21.36 7.02 -20.73
N PRO A 613 -20.66 7.32 -19.61
CA PRO A 613 -20.76 8.64 -18.98
C PRO A 613 -20.35 9.80 -19.89
N LEU A 614 -19.47 9.56 -20.88
CA LEU A 614 -19.00 10.55 -21.85
C LEU A 614 -20.15 11.35 -22.48
N LEU A 615 -21.27 10.69 -22.80
CA LEU A 615 -22.43 11.30 -23.46
C LEU A 615 -23.29 12.15 -22.52
N HIS A 616 -23.07 12.04 -21.21
CA HIS A 616 -23.82 12.70 -20.14
C HIS A 616 -22.98 13.76 -19.39
N LEU A 617 -21.68 13.89 -19.69
CA LEU A 617 -20.78 14.88 -19.05
C LEU A 617 -21.26 16.33 -19.21
N LYS A 618 -22.12 16.62 -20.20
CA LYS A 618 -22.75 17.94 -20.38
C LYS A 618 -23.64 18.35 -19.21
N ASP A 619 -24.13 17.39 -18.43
CA ASP A 619 -25.04 17.63 -17.30
C ASP A 619 -24.28 17.68 -15.96
N MET A 620 -23.00 17.26 -15.96
CA MET A 620 -22.14 17.19 -14.79
C MET A 620 -21.61 18.58 -14.38
N LYS A 621 -21.70 18.89 -13.08
CA LYS A 621 -21.20 20.16 -12.49
C LYS A 621 -20.08 19.97 -11.46
N VAL A 622 -19.68 18.74 -11.20
CA VAL A 622 -18.69 18.40 -10.16
C VAL A 622 -17.27 18.78 -10.62
N PRO A 623 -16.50 19.58 -9.87
CA PRO A 623 -15.10 19.81 -10.15
C PRO A 623 -14.29 18.50 -10.09
N THR A 624 -13.61 18.15 -11.18
CA THR A 624 -12.99 16.83 -11.35
C THR A 624 -11.49 16.91 -11.62
N ILE A 625 -10.71 16.11 -10.89
CA ILE A 625 -9.31 15.83 -11.23
C ILE A 625 -9.16 14.38 -11.72
N ILE A 626 -8.42 14.21 -12.82
CA ILE A 626 -8.27 12.94 -13.55
C ILE A 626 -6.78 12.53 -13.52
N PHE A 627 -6.51 11.23 -13.40
CA PHE A 627 -5.17 10.63 -13.36
C PHE A 627 -5.08 9.41 -14.28
N HIS A 628 -4.03 9.29 -15.09
CA HIS A 628 -3.87 8.13 -15.99
C HIS A 628 -2.41 7.84 -16.34
N GLY A 629 -2.04 6.55 -16.38
CA GLY A 629 -0.77 6.08 -16.94
C GLY A 629 -0.84 5.94 -18.46
N THR A 630 0.24 6.23 -19.20
CA THR A 630 0.22 6.12 -20.68
C THR A 630 0.33 4.69 -21.21
N GLU A 631 0.72 3.73 -20.37
CA GLU A 631 0.82 2.30 -20.70
C GLU A 631 -0.28 1.47 -20.02
N ASP A 632 -1.38 2.13 -19.63
CA ASP A 632 -2.52 1.46 -19.04
C ASP A 632 -3.29 0.67 -20.10
N THR A 633 -3.32 -0.65 -19.94
CA THR A 633 -4.04 -1.60 -20.81
C THR A 633 -5.33 -2.10 -20.18
N ASN A 634 -5.54 -1.87 -18.88
CA ASN A 634 -6.75 -2.32 -18.18
C ASN A 634 -7.86 -1.29 -18.35
N VAL A 635 -7.50 -0.01 -18.25
CA VAL A 635 -8.35 1.11 -18.64
C VAL A 635 -7.53 1.95 -19.60
N PRO A 636 -7.79 1.88 -20.91
CA PRO A 636 -6.94 2.52 -21.92
C PRO A 636 -6.78 4.02 -21.68
N PHE A 637 -5.56 4.53 -21.89
CA PHE A 637 -5.23 5.96 -21.71
C PHE A 637 -6.18 6.94 -22.44
N SER A 638 -6.76 6.51 -23.56
CA SER A 638 -7.77 7.28 -24.31
C SER A 638 -8.97 7.68 -23.47
N GLN A 639 -9.40 6.86 -22.51
CA GLN A 639 -10.55 7.12 -21.63
C GLN A 639 -10.35 8.41 -20.82
N GLY A 640 -9.16 8.58 -20.22
CA GLY A 640 -8.82 9.80 -19.49
C GLY A 640 -8.76 11.04 -20.39
N LEU A 641 -8.28 10.89 -21.63
CA LEU A 641 -8.25 11.97 -22.62
C LEU A 641 -9.64 12.39 -23.06
N GLU A 642 -10.53 11.43 -23.33
CA GLU A 642 -11.93 11.68 -23.71
C GLU A 642 -12.66 12.42 -22.58
N HIS A 643 -12.53 11.94 -21.35
CA HIS A 643 -13.11 12.57 -20.17
C HIS A 643 -12.63 14.03 -20.00
N TYR A 644 -11.31 14.26 -20.03
CA TYR A 644 -10.75 15.60 -19.89
C TYR A 644 -11.20 16.53 -21.01
N ARG A 645 -11.10 16.10 -22.27
CA ARG A 645 -11.43 16.93 -23.44
C ARG A 645 -12.91 17.29 -23.46
N ALA A 646 -13.79 16.34 -23.15
CA ALA A 646 -15.23 16.58 -23.07
C ALA A 646 -15.54 17.66 -22.03
N LEU A 647 -15.11 17.49 -20.78
CA LEU A 647 -15.35 18.49 -19.72
C LEU A 647 -14.72 19.85 -20.03
N LYS A 648 -13.50 19.84 -20.57
CA LYS A 648 -12.80 21.07 -20.94
C LYS A 648 -13.54 21.84 -22.02
N GLN A 649 -14.11 21.16 -23.01
CA GLN A 649 -14.86 21.76 -24.11
C GLN A 649 -16.26 22.22 -23.68
N ILE A 650 -16.93 21.45 -22.82
CA ILE A 650 -18.23 21.81 -22.23
C ILE A 650 -18.09 23.06 -21.36
N GLY A 651 -17.00 23.16 -20.57
CA GLY A 651 -16.64 24.37 -19.83
C GLY A 651 -17.55 24.71 -18.64
N GLN A 652 -18.42 23.81 -18.20
CA GLN A 652 -19.36 24.05 -17.10
C GLN A 652 -18.76 23.83 -15.70
N THR A 653 -17.70 23.04 -15.59
CA THR A 653 -17.04 22.76 -14.30
C THR A 653 -15.52 22.70 -14.46
N PRO A 654 -14.74 23.06 -13.42
CA PRO A 654 -13.30 22.91 -13.45
C PRO A 654 -12.88 21.46 -13.67
N VAL A 655 -11.91 21.25 -14.56
CA VAL A 655 -11.30 19.94 -14.78
C VAL A 655 -9.77 20.06 -14.85
N ARG A 656 -9.07 19.08 -14.29
CA ARG A 656 -7.61 18.93 -14.39
C ARG A 656 -7.26 17.49 -14.73
N PHE A 657 -6.26 17.30 -15.58
CA PHE A 657 -5.79 15.98 -15.98
C PHE A 657 -4.27 15.87 -15.78
N ILE A 658 -3.86 14.86 -15.01
CA ILE A 658 -2.46 14.52 -14.77
C ILE A 658 -2.15 13.20 -15.47
N VAL A 659 -1.22 13.23 -16.41
CA VAL A 659 -0.76 12.07 -17.17
C VAL A 659 0.59 11.60 -16.63
N PHE A 660 0.75 10.29 -16.46
CA PHE A 660 1.98 9.68 -15.95
C PHE A 660 2.66 8.83 -17.05
N PRO A 661 3.70 9.37 -17.72
CA PRO A 661 4.37 8.65 -18.81
C PRO A 661 5.05 7.36 -18.37
N GLY A 662 4.83 6.29 -19.14
CA GLY A 662 5.41 4.96 -18.91
C GLY A 662 4.82 4.20 -17.72
N GLU A 663 3.75 4.71 -17.11
CA GLU A 663 3.05 4.00 -16.06
C GLU A 663 1.94 3.12 -16.63
N PRO A 664 1.77 1.89 -16.12
CA PRO A 664 0.62 1.05 -16.46
C PRO A 664 -0.59 1.46 -15.62
N HIS A 665 -1.58 0.57 -15.51
CA HIS A 665 -2.77 0.76 -14.68
C HIS A 665 -2.49 1.14 -13.22
N GLY A 666 -1.43 0.60 -12.63
CA GLY A 666 -0.97 0.97 -11.29
C GLY A 666 0.37 1.71 -11.33
N LEU A 667 0.44 2.89 -10.70
CA LEU A 667 1.66 3.70 -10.66
C LEU A 667 2.80 2.96 -9.92
N ARG A 668 3.93 2.76 -10.58
CA ARG A 668 5.14 2.13 -10.05
C ARG A 668 6.11 3.16 -9.48
N LYS A 669 6.24 4.34 -10.10
CA LYS A 669 7.23 5.35 -9.67
C LYS A 669 6.78 6.10 -8.42
N LEU A 670 7.70 6.32 -7.49
CA LEU A 670 7.39 7.02 -6.23
C LEU A 670 7.05 8.48 -6.45
N SER A 671 7.71 9.14 -7.40
CA SER A 671 7.45 10.53 -7.79
C SER A 671 6.05 10.70 -8.37
N HIS A 672 5.59 9.75 -9.20
CA HIS A 672 4.24 9.74 -9.76
C HIS A 672 3.18 9.47 -8.69
N GLN A 673 3.41 8.48 -7.83
CA GLN A 673 2.54 8.20 -6.68
C GLN A 673 2.40 9.44 -5.77
N ARG A 674 3.52 10.11 -5.46
CA ARG A 674 3.53 11.35 -4.67
C ARG A 674 2.75 12.46 -5.37
N ARG A 675 3.06 12.70 -6.65
CA ARG A 675 2.43 13.75 -7.47
C ARG A 675 0.92 13.57 -7.55
N LYS A 676 0.44 12.33 -7.67
CA LYS A 676 -0.99 12.01 -7.63
C LYS A 676 -1.63 12.51 -6.33
N ILE A 677 -1.10 12.11 -5.17
CA ILE A 677 -1.67 12.49 -3.87
C ILE A 677 -1.59 14.01 -3.65
N GLU A 678 -0.47 14.65 -4.00
CA GLU A 678 -0.30 16.11 -3.85
C GLU A 678 -1.33 16.90 -4.67
N GLU A 679 -1.50 16.56 -5.95
CA GLU A 679 -2.44 17.22 -6.85
C GLU A 679 -3.89 16.98 -6.45
N GLU A 680 -4.23 15.77 -6.01
CA GLU A 680 -5.58 15.41 -5.60
C GLU A 680 -5.97 16.10 -4.28
N LEU A 681 -5.08 16.10 -3.28
CA LEU A 681 -5.32 16.83 -2.03
C LEU A 681 -5.42 18.34 -2.25
N ALA A 682 -4.59 18.92 -3.13
CA ALA A 682 -4.68 20.33 -3.49
C ALA A 682 -6.02 20.65 -4.20
N TRP A 683 -6.48 19.76 -5.07
CA TRP A 683 -7.78 19.87 -5.72
C TRP A 683 -8.93 19.84 -4.70
N PHE A 684 -8.91 18.90 -3.76
CA PHE A 684 -9.88 18.81 -2.69
C PHE A 684 -9.82 20.02 -1.75
N ASP A 685 -8.63 20.50 -1.42
CA ASP A 685 -8.47 21.72 -0.60
C ASP A 685 -9.05 22.95 -1.29
N LYS A 686 -8.99 23.02 -2.62
CA LYS A 686 -9.53 24.15 -3.38
C LYS A 686 -11.05 24.09 -3.50
N HIS A 687 -11.57 22.93 -3.88
CA HIS A 687 -12.96 22.78 -4.32
C HIS A 687 -13.90 22.28 -3.22
N PHE A 688 -13.37 21.66 -2.15
CA PHE A 688 -14.17 21.01 -1.12
C PHE A 688 -13.90 21.53 0.29
N PHE A 689 -12.64 21.50 0.74
CA PHE A 689 -12.29 21.97 2.08
C PHE A 689 -12.11 23.50 2.15
N HIS A 690 -11.98 24.17 1.01
CA HIS A 690 -11.70 25.62 0.89
C HIS A 690 -10.49 26.07 1.74
N ALA A 691 -9.48 25.22 1.82
CA ALA A 691 -8.24 25.40 2.57
C ALA A 691 -7.00 25.60 1.66
N PHE A 692 -7.19 25.63 0.34
CA PHE A 692 -6.08 25.76 -0.60
C PHE A 692 -5.41 27.14 -0.51
N THR A 693 -4.12 27.12 -0.19
CA THR A 693 -3.25 28.28 -0.32
C THR A 693 -2.28 27.97 -1.47
N PRO A 694 -2.33 28.70 -2.61
CA PRO A 694 -1.40 28.47 -3.70
C PRO A 694 0.03 28.69 -3.20
N ALA A 695 0.91 27.73 -3.48
CA ALA A 695 2.34 27.94 -3.30
C ALA A 695 2.78 29.08 -4.22
N ASN A 696 3.64 29.97 -3.72
CA ASN A 696 4.29 30.93 -4.57
C ASN A 696 5.39 30.20 -5.35
N GLU A 697 5.16 29.90 -6.63
CA GLU A 697 6.10 29.16 -7.48
C GLU A 697 7.45 29.87 -7.64
N ALA A 698 7.48 31.18 -7.44
CA ALA A 698 8.70 31.97 -7.47
C ALA A 698 9.45 31.95 -6.12
N LEU A 699 8.83 31.49 -5.03
CA LEU A 699 9.47 31.39 -3.73
C LEU A 699 10.25 30.07 -3.61
N LYS A 700 11.56 30.14 -3.85
CA LYS A 700 12.44 28.98 -3.71
C LYS A 700 12.61 28.60 -2.24
N ASP A 701 12.28 27.35 -1.90
CA ASP A 701 12.52 26.79 -0.57
C ASP A 701 14.00 26.91 -0.17
N GLY A 702 14.24 27.36 1.06
CA GLY A 702 15.58 27.60 1.62
C GLY A 702 16.26 28.87 1.11
N SER A 703 15.64 29.64 0.22
CA SER A 703 16.13 30.97 -0.15
C SER A 703 16.12 31.92 1.05
N PRO A 704 16.93 32.98 1.07
CA PRO A 704 16.86 33.98 2.14
C PRO A 704 15.45 34.56 2.33
N LEU A 705 14.66 34.71 1.26
CA LEU A 705 13.28 35.20 1.31
C LEU A 705 12.34 34.18 1.92
N ASP A 706 12.46 32.92 1.54
CA ASP A 706 11.69 31.83 2.14
C ASP A 706 12.01 31.69 3.63
N LEU A 707 13.29 31.73 4.00
CA LEU A 707 13.71 31.73 5.39
C LEU A 707 13.18 32.97 6.14
N ALA A 708 13.15 34.14 5.53
CA ALA A 708 12.58 35.35 6.12
C ALA A 708 11.06 35.31 6.26
N LEU A 709 10.33 34.77 5.27
CA LEU A 709 8.88 34.58 5.31
C LEU A 709 8.48 33.50 6.32
N LYS A 710 9.17 32.35 6.33
CA LYS A 710 9.04 31.32 7.37
C LYS A 710 9.37 31.87 8.75
N ALA A 711 10.32 32.80 8.82
CA ALA A 711 10.63 33.49 10.05
C ALA A 711 9.48 34.43 10.49
N GLN A 712 8.64 35.00 9.61
CA GLN A 712 7.55 35.92 10.02
C GLN A 712 6.53 35.36 11.03
N SER A 713 6.54 34.06 11.30
CA SER A 713 5.85 33.39 12.43
C SER A 713 6.51 33.68 13.81
N PHE A 714 6.99 34.90 14.04
CA PHE A 714 7.61 35.29 15.32
C PHE A 714 6.58 35.34 16.43
N ALA A 715 7.02 35.08 17.67
CA ALA A 715 6.20 35.43 18.83
C ALA A 715 5.96 36.95 18.82
N ARG A 716 4.69 37.35 18.81
CA ARG A 716 4.27 38.75 18.87
C ARG A 716 3.28 38.95 20.00
N SER A 717 3.42 40.06 20.71
CA SER A 717 2.40 40.60 21.61
C SER A 717 1.84 41.87 20.98
N GLY A 718 0.66 41.78 20.35
CA GLY A 718 0.19 42.81 19.44
C GLY A 718 1.11 42.96 18.23
N HIS A 719 1.66 44.16 18.01
CA HIS A 719 2.59 44.44 16.92
C HIS A 719 4.08 44.31 17.31
N ASN A 720 4.39 44.01 18.57
CA ASN A 720 5.76 44.00 19.08
C ASN A 720 6.38 42.59 19.03
N PHE A 721 7.63 42.49 18.58
CA PHE A 721 8.38 41.23 18.56
C PHE A 721 8.75 40.80 19.99
N GLY A 722 8.56 39.52 20.31
CA GLY A 722 8.93 38.93 21.59
C GLY A 722 7.81 38.08 22.22
N LYS A 723 8.15 37.38 23.30
CA LYS A 723 7.24 36.55 24.08
C LYS A 723 6.85 37.26 25.38
N MET A 724 5.61 37.10 25.82
CA MET A 724 5.17 37.62 27.12
C MET A 724 5.54 36.64 28.23
N VAL A 725 6.30 37.09 29.22
CA VAL A 725 6.63 36.33 30.43
C VAL A 725 6.33 37.20 31.66
N LYS A 726 5.45 36.72 32.56
CA LYS A 726 5.01 37.44 33.76
C LYS A 726 4.55 38.88 33.47
N GLY A 727 3.86 39.09 32.35
CA GLY A 727 3.36 40.41 31.94
C GLY A 727 4.40 41.34 31.33
N LYS A 728 5.60 40.84 30.99
CA LYS A 728 6.68 41.61 30.37
C LYS A 728 7.07 41.02 29.01
N LEU A 729 7.27 41.88 28.02
CA LEU A 729 7.73 41.52 26.70
C LEU A 729 9.25 41.28 26.74
N ILE A 730 9.67 40.06 26.42
CA ILE A 730 11.08 39.67 26.38
C ILE A 730 11.46 39.11 25.00
N PRO A 731 12.76 39.07 24.66
CA PRO A 731 13.21 38.50 23.39
C PRO A 731 12.76 37.05 23.21
N GLU A 732 12.42 36.71 21.97
CA GLU A 732 12.34 35.32 21.53
C GLU A 732 13.75 34.79 21.28
N THR A 733 14.04 33.55 21.68
CA THR A 733 15.33 32.89 21.46
C THR A 733 15.22 31.78 20.42
N VAL A 734 16.32 31.50 19.72
CA VAL A 734 16.47 30.38 18.77
C VAL A 734 17.73 29.58 19.08
N LYS A 735 17.71 28.29 18.78
CA LYS A 735 18.88 27.42 18.99
C LYS A 735 19.97 27.70 17.96
N TRP A 736 21.19 27.92 18.41
CA TRP A 736 22.39 28.11 17.58
C TRP A 736 23.63 27.56 18.28
N GLU A 737 24.35 26.62 17.66
CA GLU A 737 25.59 26.01 18.18
C GLU A 737 25.55 25.58 19.67
N GLY A 738 24.43 24.99 20.12
CA GLY A 738 24.28 24.55 21.51
C GLY A 738 23.88 25.66 22.50
N LEU A 739 23.67 26.88 22.03
CA LEU A 739 23.14 28.02 22.78
C LEU A 739 21.72 28.36 22.32
N GLU A 740 21.02 29.14 23.14
CA GLU A 740 19.83 29.87 22.72
C GLU A 740 20.17 31.35 22.59
N VAL A 741 20.07 31.88 21.38
CA VAL A 741 20.45 33.26 21.04
C VAL A 741 19.18 34.07 20.78
N GLY A 742 19.15 35.32 21.24
CA GLY A 742 18.08 36.24 20.90
C GLY A 742 17.91 36.31 19.38
N ARG A 743 16.70 36.08 18.90
CA ARG A 743 16.38 36.03 17.46
C ARG A 743 16.65 37.37 16.77
N PHE A 744 16.58 38.46 17.53
CA PHE A 744 16.89 39.83 17.13
C PHE A 744 17.68 40.54 18.23
N GLU A 745 18.25 41.69 17.92
CA GLU A 745 18.64 42.64 18.96
C GLU A 745 17.45 42.99 19.86
N VAL A 746 17.74 43.27 21.13
CA VAL A 746 16.72 43.69 22.09
C VAL A 746 16.02 44.95 21.54
N THR A 747 14.70 44.86 21.39
CA THR A 747 13.93 45.96 20.79
C THR A 747 13.67 47.07 21.80
N ARG A 748 13.33 48.26 21.30
CA ARG A 748 12.94 49.41 22.12
C ARG A 748 11.74 49.12 23.02
N ALA A 749 10.75 48.36 22.53
CA ALA A 749 9.59 47.94 23.31
C ALA A 749 9.96 46.96 24.43
N GLN A 750 10.82 45.97 24.14
CA GLN A 750 11.32 45.03 25.16
C GLN A 750 12.13 45.78 26.23
N TRP A 751 12.98 46.72 25.81
CA TRP A 751 13.78 47.53 26.72
C TRP A 751 12.92 48.44 27.61
N LYS A 752 11.84 49.02 27.05
CA LYS A 752 10.87 49.83 27.81
C LYS A 752 10.19 49.06 28.93
N ASP A 753 10.03 47.75 28.75
CA ASP A 753 9.42 46.90 29.76
C ASP A 753 10.34 46.63 30.96
N TYR A 754 11.65 46.69 30.73
CA TYR A 754 12.70 46.73 31.75
C TYR A 754 12.84 48.12 32.38
N ASP A 755 13.01 49.15 31.56
CA ASP A 755 13.19 50.54 31.97
C ASP A 755 12.03 51.41 31.50
N GLN A 756 11.07 51.64 32.39
CA GLN A 756 9.89 52.45 32.11
C GLN A 756 10.22 53.92 31.81
N ASN A 757 11.44 54.39 32.07
CA ASN A 757 11.86 55.75 31.72
C ASN A 757 12.42 55.86 30.31
N TYR A 758 12.71 54.74 29.63
CA TYR A 758 13.20 54.75 28.26
C TYR A 758 12.17 55.39 27.32
N LYS A 759 12.57 56.34 26.48
CA LYS A 759 11.69 57.01 25.51
C LYS A 759 12.16 56.71 24.10
N PHE A 760 11.22 56.41 23.22
CA PHE A 760 11.46 56.19 21.80
C PHE A 760 10.27 56.72 20.99
N GLU A 761 10.50 56.99 19.70
CA GLU A 761 9.46 57.48 18.79
C GLU A 761 8.43 56.40 18.48
N SER A 762 7.14 56.75 18.47
CA SER A 762 6.08 55.80 18.13
C SER A 762 6.24 55.29 16.70
N GLY A 763 5.98 54.01 16.46
CA GLY A 763 6.25 53.33 15.20
C GLY A 763 7.64 52.71 15.11
N THR A 764 8.51 52.93 16.11
CA THR A 764 9.86 52.33 16.17
C THR A 764 10.01 51.26 17.27
N GLU A 765 8.90 50.75 17.79
CA GLU A 765 8.83 49.79 18.91
C GLU A 765 9.74 48.58 18.70
N ASN A 766 9.82 48.09 17.46
CA ASN A 766 10.60 46.91 17.07
C ASN A 766 12.04 47.21 16.62
N TYR A 767 12.47 48.47 16.63
CA TYR A 767 13.85 48.80 16.29
C TYR A 767 14.78 48.40 17.44
N PRO A 768 16.07 48.12 17.17
CA PRO A 768 17.04 47.88 18.22
C PRO A 768 17.09 49.03 19.23
N VAL A 769 17.20 48.69 20.51
CA VAL A 769 17.48 49.68 21.55
C VAL A 769 18.83 50.35 21.26
N SER A 770 18.86 51.67 21.35
CA SER A 770 20.06 52.48 21.08
C SER A 770 20.35 53.42 22.25
N GLY A 771 21.60 53.88 22.37
CA GLY A 771 22.02 54.83 23.41
C GLY A 771 22.19 54.21 24.80
N ILE A 772 22.42 52.90 24.88
CA ILE A 772 22.64 52.18 26.15
C ILE A 772 24.13 51.92 26.39
N SER A 773 24.55 51.95 27.65
CA SER A 773 25.89 51.57 28.06
C SER A 773 26.03 50.05 28.23
N SER A 774 27.25 49.52 28.15
CA SER A 774 27.51 48.10 28.41
C SER A 774 27.10 47.66 29.82
N GLU A 775 27.10 48.58 30.79
CA GLU A 775 26.62 48.30 32.14
C GLU A 775 25.09 48.13 32.17
N GLN A 776 24.36 49.00 31.47
CA GLN A 776 22.91 48.88 31.33
C GLN A 776 22.51 47.57 30.63
N ALA A 777 23.24 47.18 29.57
CA ALA A 777 23.03 45.91 28.89
C ALA A 777 23.21 44.70 29.82
N ARG A 778 24.24 44.72 30.68
CA ARG A 778 24.44 43.67 31.70
C ARG A 778 23.30 43.62 32.72
N LYS A 779 22.80 44.77 33.18
CA LYS A 779 21.67 44.84 34.11
C LYS A 779 20.36 44.34 33.47
N TYR A 780 20.13 44.66 32.21
CA TYR A 780 18.98 44.15 31.45
C TYR A 780 19.00 42.61 31.36
N VAL A 781 20.16 42.05 31.04
CA VAL A 781 20.35 40.60 30.95
C VAL A 781 20.20 39.91 32.32
N GLN A 782 20.70 40.52 33.39
CA GLN A 782 20.44 40.04 34.76
C GLN A 782 18.95 40.07 35.12
N TRP A 783 18.26 41.14 34.73
CA TRP A 783 16.81 41.25 34.91
C TRP A 783 16.04 40.17 34.14
N LEU A 784 16.42 39.88 32.89
CA LEU A 784 15.84 38.77 32.12
C LEU A 784 16.03 37.44 32.84
N SER A 785 17.24 37.17 33.36
CA SER A 785 17.51 35.94 34.10
C SER A 785 16.67 35.81 35.36
N GLN A 786 16.47 36.90 36.10
CA GLN A 786 15.61 36.93 37.29
C GLN A 786 14.11 36.75 36.94
N LEU A 787 13.67 37.40 35.86
CA LEU A 787 12.27 37.37 35.42
C LEU A 787 11.87 35.96 34.96
N THR A 788 12.73 35.30 34.19
CA THR A 788 12.47 34.00 33.54
C THR A 788 12.87 32.81 34.40
N GLY A 789 13.91 32.95 35.23
CA GLY A 789 14.58 31.84 35.91
C GLY A 789 15.62 31.11 35.03
N GLU A 790 15.87 31.58 33.81
CA GLU A 790 16.88 31.03 32.89
C GLU A 790 18.17 31.88 32.93
N ASN A 791 19.29 31.36 32.43
CA ASN A 791 20.56 32.08 32.45
C ASN A 791 20.80 32.85 31.14
N TYR A 792 20.54 34.16 31.13
CA TYR A 792 20.90 35.05 30.03
C TYR A 792 22.27 35.68 30.28
N ARG A 793 23.06 35.83 29.21
CA ARG A 793 24.35 36.55 29.20
C ARG A 793 24.52 37.35 27.89
N LEU A 794 25.42 38.32 27.90
CA LEU A 794 25.90 38.93 26.66
C LEU A 794 26.81 37.94 25.90
N PRO A 795 26.88 38.01 24.56
CA PRO A 795 27.79 37.19 23.78
C PRO A 795 29.25 37.56 24.07
N ASP A 796 30.16 36.60 23.93
CA ASP A 796 31.59 36.85 24.00
C ASP A 796 32.17 37.31 22.65
N SER A 797 33.44 37.68 22.65
CA SER A 797 34.15 38.21 21.49
C SER A 797 34.29 37.20 20.33
N GLU A 798 34.31 35.90 20.61
CA GLU A 798 34.41 34.86 19.59
C GLU A 798 33.05 34.61 18.93
N GLU A 799 31.99 34.48 19.74
CA GLU A 799 30.60 34.36 19.32
C GLU A 799 30.19 35.55 18.44
N THR A 800 30.51 36.76 18.88
CA THR A 800 30.20 38.00 18.14
C THR A 800 30.92 38.03 16.79
N ARG A 801 32.17 37.55 16.72
CA ARG A 801 32.95 37.53 15.49
C ARG A 801 32.39 36.53 14.47
N LYS A 802 31.93 35.36 14.92
CA LYS A 802 31.28 34.36 14.06
C LYS A 802 29.97 34.90 13.48
N LEU A 803 29.15 35.56 14.30
CA LEU A 803 27.89 36.18 13.86
C LEU A 803 28.14 37.32 12.84
N LEU A 804 29.11 38.20 13.09
CA LEU A 804 29.49 39.28 12.17
C LEU A 804 30.13 38.79 10.86
N ALA A 805 30.75 37.61 10.84
CA ALA A 805 31.28 37.04 9.61
C ALA A 805 30.16 36.60 8.65
N LEU A 806 29.00 36.19 9.18
CA LEU A 806 27.83 35.79 8.42
C LEU A 806 27.08 36.98 7.78
N THR A 807 27.32 38.21 8.23
CA THR A 807 26.66 39.41 7.70
C THR A 807 27.35 40.01 6.46
N LYS A 808 28.45 39.42 5.98
CA LYS A 808 29.18 39.86 4.78
C LYS A 808 28.73 39.08 3.54
N GLY A 809 27.58 39.44 2.98
CA GLY A 809 27.05 38.92 1.71
C GLY A 809 26.92 39.99 0.61
N PRO A 810 26.69 39.61 -0.67
CA PRO A 810 26.48 40.53 -1.79
C PRO A 810 25.19 41.36 -1.62
N GLU A 811 25.04 42.40 -2.45
CA GLU A 811 23.98 43.42 -2.37
C GLU A 811 22.56 42.86 -2.14
N ASN A 812 21.79 43.60 -1.34
CA ASN A 812 20.38 43.38 -1.01
C ASN A 812 19.48 43.53 -2.27
N THR A 813 19.56 42.55 -3.15
CA THR A 813 18.84 42.45 -4.42
C THR A 813 17.77 41.37 -4.33
N ILE A 814 16.72 41.48 -5.12
CA ILE A 814 15.63 40.50 -5.07
C ILE A 814 16.13 39.11 -5.46
N GLU A 815 17.10 38.99 -6.37
CA GLU A 815 17.71 37.73 -6.80
C GLU A 815 18.49 37.05 -5.67
N TYR A 816 19.16 37.84 -4.82
CA TYR A 816 19.79 37.32 -3.60
C TYR A 816 18.73 36.73 -2.66
N TRP A 817 17.64 37.48 -2.43
CA TRP A 817 16.54 37.04 -1.57
C TRP A 817 15.81 35.82 -2.12
N ALA A 818 15.54 35.78 -3.41
CA ALA A 818 14.92 34.63 -4.08
C ALA A 818 15.89 33.43 -4.17
N GLY A 819 17.20 33.65 -4.10
CA GLY A 819 18.20 32.57 -4.17
C GLY A 819 18.35 31.94 -5.57
N TYR A 820 17.91 32.64 -6.61
CA TYR A 820 18.11 32.31 -8.03
C TYR A 820 17.92 33.57 -8.89
N LYS A 821 18.33 33.50 -10.17
CA LYS A 821 18.11 34.59 -11.12
C LYS A 821 16.64 34.63 -11.53
N ILE A 822 15.96 35.71 -11.19
CA ILE A 822 14.50 35.86 -11.33
C ILE A 822 14.16 36.29 -12.77
N ASN A 823 13.08 35.75 -13.32
CA ASN A 823 12.50 36.23 -14.58
C ASN A 823 11.38 37.26 -14.33
N HIS A 824 10.85 37.90 -15.38
CA HIS A 824 9.85 38.96 -15.22
C HIS A 824 8.57 38.53 -14.50
N ASP A 825 8.12 37.29 -14.67
CA ASP A 825 6.89 36.80 -14.07
C ASP A 825 7.13 36.33 -12.63
N ASP A 826 8.27 35.69 -12.35
CA ASP A 826 8.70 35.35 -10.98
C ASP A 826 8.85 36.62 -10.12
N TYR A 827 9.35 37.72 -10.71
CA TYR A 827 9.48 39.01 -10.04
C TYR A 827 8.13 39.58 -9.61
N LYS A 828 7.05 39.32 -10.36
CA LYS A 828 5.69 39.75 -9.97
C LYS A 828 5.07 38.88 -8.89
N LEU A 829 5.54 37.63 -8.78
CA LEU A 829 5.03 36.67 -7.83
C LEU A 829 5.69 36.83 -6.45
N LEU A 830 6.96 37.27 -6.38
CA LEU A 830 7.72 37.57 -5.16
C LEU A 830 7.40 38.94 -4.59
#